data_AF-A0A7M7PPT2-F1
#
_entry.id   AF-A0A7M7PPT2-F1
#
_cell.length_a   1.000
_cell.length_b   1.000
_cell.length_c   1.000
_cell.angle_alpha   90.00
_cell.angle_beta   90.00
_cell.angle_gamma   90.00
#
_symmetry.space_group_name_H-M   'P 1'
#
loop_
_entity.id
_entity.type
_entity.pdbx_description
1 polymer ?
#
loop_
_entity_poly.entity_id
_entity_poly.type
_entity_poly.pdbx_seq_one_letter_code
_entity_poly.pdbx_strand_id
1 'polypeptide(L)'
;MSTESDGYGASDTGSAISARRYPLPRRGRSRPSSNSDVAGRVDTLASSLRDTNRNLQEVGELLGTYRSASTKQTNAIDRLRSNLNQQDSQLSRDRSDRFSRHESDTMSASELRSDSRHRRSASASHARRTTRPSVRFSQNADEVHVIHQDVRDLGRDQARLAEELSQERNRRSQVESENKKILLDLSDSVKRSQWQESKPSERVEKRLKDLQEELRLQRESVSRKFKGTDDRDSIKTEIRETLLNVSREEDRELRSRLIQMEAEKQKMASELESTRRKLDQSHGSSSVLQQHMESLRKDLARSDEDRHNLKSQMTQMKDSFHEDDFPVLRRERQHRNREDADGARENVGLEREIHSLRAQLSQASSLREYDEQRKELERSRRQKEQLSEHIDTLNKELDGKDRSQGKLLAQLKDATDSLAESEHQRQQALDQLQDLEERHGRKTNESEASIRRARESERLLAENQGKTEERQRKLLDMVKHLKSKCRKLEREHESSSHSSSQHQDRSEELLKENEALKMHKANMSHRMENLQREIADILEKLARQDEQLRLKDIEVNEMKSSCLKLDQELRENRNLTDKLEGELRGEQSRFMILSNEKLKVEQQLDSTKATLHDAQGQNQRTQRELRDITRQKAELTTQFSELTAQKKVVDRQLDIAEEEKQNIKQDLKKLDKKFQEVQDYNVALTEKLHREMETAKGNEGKIVQDLMRRMKCEKAESEAEIQALKIESAEARSSTKSLRRQVERGNGEMEKMRGEIRHLDDENLKLRRNFDRIRAGFEEQAQLVEVGDNRSSVLEKHLQRAELAIQSLRTDHDNDVRGVVREVDVLVGLVTENGDDDHAPQPFSRSHGSPDAMLANLKNKLYWLQKEVRKQSDGRSRLRENLNRSRSELTELRQDYRADKYTYETQLDRTEEMLRDLQYEKQDLHLQNLERVHTVKSLEKQVDNMEEHIREGTKILDRSIERLSEPDHLPPPPHPSSSSSSHSEFDRLRDLDKERQRIEEKYNRYQSTVAQLHQQLDESKDLISSPPLRRERSRSARGLDH
;
A
#
# COMPACT_ATOMS: atom_id res chain seq x y z
N MET A 1 84.30 -62.29 62.29
CA MET A 1 85.21 -62.54 61.17
C MET A 1 84.30 -62.84 59.98
N SER A 2 83.71 -61.87 59.27
CA SER A 2 84.18 -60.51 58.86
C SER A 2 85.20 -60.61 57.70
N THR A 3 85.08 -59.86 56.61
CA THR A 3 84.13 -58.74 56.32
C THR A 3 83.77 -58.68 54.80
N GLU A 4 83.41 -57.60 54.07
CA GLU A 4 83.56 -56.13 54.19
C GLU A 4 82.37 -55.33 53.59
N SER A 5 82.63 -54.19 52.93
CA SER A 5 81.75 -53.00 52.81
C SER A 5 82.09 -52.22 51.52
N ASP A 6 81.26 -51.43 50.82
CA ASP A 6 79.84 -50.96 50.93
C ASP A 6 79.35 -50.57 49.49
N GLY A 7 78.16 -50.00 49.20
CA GLY A 7 76.96 -49.65 49.98
C GLY A 7 76.27 -48.39 49.41
N TYR A 8 74.93 -48.21 49.37
CA TYR A 8 73.71 -49.04 49.60
C TYR A 8 72.54 -48.42 48.77
N GLY A 9 71.31 -48.94 48.63
CA GLY A 9 70.59 -50.10 49.22
C GLY A 9 69.17 -50.25 48.60
N ALA A 10 68.25 -50.96 49.26
CA ALA A 10 66.86 -51.26 48.80
C ALA A 10 65.91 -51.47 50.03
N SER A 11 64.58 -51.69 49.99
CA SER A 11 63.61 -52.04 48.92
C SER A 11 62.28 -51.21 49.10
N ASP A 12 61.00 -51.58 48.89
CA ASP A 12 60.29 -52.83 48.49
C ASP A 12 58.90 -52.56 47.83
N THR A 13 57.90 -53.46 47.97
CA THR A 13 56.81 -53.72 47.00
C THR A 13 55.43 -54.13 47.61
N GLY A 14 54.39 -54.31 46.76
CA GLY A 14 53.10 -55.02 47.06
C GLY A 14 51.84 -54.14 47.30
N SER A 15 50.64 -54.63 47.70
CA SER A 15 49.79 -55.80 47.29
C SER A 15 48.47 -55.85 48.14
N ALA A 16 47.27 -56.36 47.79
CA ALA A 16 46.44 -56.41 46.56
C ALA A 16 45.00 -56.98 46.86
N ILE A 17 44.07 -57.01 45.85
CA ILE A 17 42.95 -57.98 45.66
C ILE A 17 41.57 -57.88 46.42
N SER A 18 40.47 -58.04 45.63
CA SER A 18 39.09 -58.61 45.85
C SER A 18 38.08 -58.31 47.00
N ALA A 19 36.91 -57.82 46.57
CA ALA A 19 35.56 -58.47 46.60
C ALA A 19 34.63 -58.59 47.86
N ARG A 20 33.31 -58.55 47.56
CA ARG A 20 32.10 -59.05 48.30
C ARG A 20 31.87 -58.64 49.77
N ARG A 21 30.75 -57.95 50.03
CA ARG A 21 29.59 -58.39 50.88
C ARG A 21 28.61 -57.23 51.20
N TYR A 22 27.30 -57.53 51.28
CA TYR A 22 26.38 -56.80 52.19
C TYR A 22 26.65 -57.30 53.62
N PRO A 23 26.59 -56.45 54.66
CA PRO A 23 25.34 -56.38 55.44
C PRO A 23 25.02 -55.01 56.09
N LEU A 24 23.79 -54.88 56.57
CA LEU A 24 23.36 -53.89 57.59
C LEU A 24 24.11 -54.13 58.92
N PRO A 25 24.18 -53.13 59.82
CA PRO A 25 23.50 -53.35 61.11
C PRO A 25 22.92 -52.12 61.84
N ARG A 26 22.03 -52.45 62.79
CA ARG A 26 21.72 -51.75 64.07
C ARG A 26 20.86 -50.47 64.08
N ARG A 27 19.61 -50.71 64.49
CA ARG A 27 18.80 -49.84 65.37
C ARG A 27 19.63 -49.10 66.44
N GLY A 28 19.34 -47.82 66.63
CA GLY A 28 19.43 -47.13 67.93
C GLY A 28 18.07 -46.47 68.22
N ARG A 29 17.34 -46.93 69.25
CA ARG A 29 15.97 -46.46 69.56
C ARG A 29 15.92 -45.78 70.93
N SER A 30 16.24 -44.50 70.97
CA SER A 30 16.20 -43.69 72.20
C SER A 30 15.26 -42.48 72.05
N ARG A 31 14.04 -42.65 72.56
CA ARG A 31 13.22 -41.58 73.16
C ARG A 31 13.33 -41.75 74.69
N PRO A 32 13.01 -40.73 75.52
CA PRO A 32 12.42 -39.44 75.19
C PRO A 32 13.20 -38.22 75.76
N SER A 33 12.94 -37.01 75.24
CA SER A 33 12.21 -35.96 75.97
C SER A 33 11.99 -34.73 75.07
N SER A 34 11.17 -33.78 75.56
CA SER A 34 10.63 -32.63 74.85
C SER A 34 11.65 -31.60 74.29
N ASN A 35 11.19 -30.90 73.25
CA ASN A 35 11.66 -29.61 72.73
C ASN A 35 12.94 -29.55 71.87
N SER A 36 13.98 -30.35 72.09
CA SER A 36 15.11 -30.43 71.12
C SER A 36 14.77 -31.27 69.88
N ASP A 37 13.94 -32.30 70.05
CA ASP A 37 13.55 -33.25 69.01
C ASP A 37 12.63 -32.62 67.95
N VAL A 38 11.97 -31.48 68.23
CA VAL A 38 11.27 -30.69 67.19
C VAL A 38 12.25 -29.89 66.36
N ALA A 39 13.23 -29.22 66.97
CA ALA A 39 14.29 -28.52 66.24
C ALA A 39 15.07 -29.49 65.34
N GLY A 40 15.57 -30.62 65.88
CA GLY A 40 16.28 -31.63 65.08
C GLY A 40 15.44 -32.25 63.95
N ARG A 41 14.11 -32.37 64.11
CA ARG A 41 13.20 -32.81 63.03
C ARG A 41 12.89 -31.70 62.03
N VAL A 42 12.79 -30.45 62.46
CA VAL A 42 12.65 -29.29 61.57
C VAL A 42 13.95 -29.04 60.82
N ASP A 43 15.12 -29.30 61.40
CA ASP A 43 16.42 -29.20 60.74
C ASP A 43 16.70 -30.37 59.80
N THR A 44 16.28 -31.60 60.13
CA THR A 44 16.36 -32.73 59.18
C THR A 44 15.26 -32.71 58.12
N LEU A 45 14.09 -32.12 58.41
CA LEU A 45 13.12 -31.76 57.38
C LEU A 45 13.58 -30.55 56.58
N ALA A 46 14.30 -29.58 57.14
CA ALA A 46 14.82 -28.43 56.41
C ALA A 46 16.11 -28.75 55.66
N SER A 47 16.88 -29.78 56.05
CA SER A 47 17.95 -30.37 55.25
C SER A 47 17.32 -31.21 54.15
N SER A 48 16.42 -32.16 54.46
CA SER A 48 15.70 -32.95 53.45
C SER A 48 14.87 -32.08 52.49
N LEU A 49 14.32 -30.94 52.93
CA LEU A 49 13.68 -29.94 52.06
C LEU A 49 14.69 -29.04 51.35
N ARG A 50 15.88 -28.74 51.91
CA ARG A 50 16.97 -28.10 51.16
C ARG A 50 17.59 -29.04 50.12
N ASP A 51 17.58 -30.33 50.37
CA ASP A 51 18.17 -31.37 49.52
C ASP A 51 17.16 -31.86 48.48
N THR A 52 15.86 -31.91 48.78
CA THR A 52 14.82 -32.02 47.76
C THR A 52 14.62 -30.72 46.99
N ASN A 53 14.80 -29.54 47.60
CA ASN A 53 14.82 -28.28 46.84
C ASN A 53 16.10 -28.13 46.01
N ARG A 54 17.25 -28.64 46.46
CA ARG A 54 18.44 -28.83 45.60
C ARG A 54 18.14 -29.83 44.50
N ASN A 55 17.60 -31.00 44.78
CA ASN A 55 17.22 -31.96 43.73
C ASN A 55 16.15 -31.39 42.79
N LEU A 56 15.29 -30.45 43.22
CA LEU A 56 14.32 -29.73 42.38
C LEU A 56 14.92 -28.50 41.68
N GLN A 57 16.05 -27.96 42.16
CA GLN A 57 16.88 -26.97 41.47
C GLN A 57 17.80 -27.65 40.46
N GLU A 58 18.38 -28.81 40.77
CA GLU A 58 19.12 -29.69 39.87
C GLU A 58 18.18 -30.34 38.85
N VAL A 59 16.96 -30.74 39.22
CA VAL A 59 15.90 -31.09 38.26
C VAL A 59 15.36 -29.84 37.56
N GLY A 60 15.45 -28.65 38.16
CA GLY A 60 15.13 -27.37 37.53
C GLY A 60 16.17 -26.92 36.50
N GLU A 61 17.44 -27.26 36.72
CA GLU A 61 18.60 -27.05 35.86
C GLU A 61 18.77 -28.22 34.87
N LEU A 62 18.32 -29.43 35.20
CA LEU A 62 18.18 -30.54 34.26
C LEU A 62 16.96 -30.31 33.37
N LEU A 63 15.85 -29.78 33.87
CA LEU A 63 14.77 -29.25 33.03
C LEU A 63 15.15 -27.92 32.39
N GLY A 64 16.13 -27.19 32.91
CA GLY A 64 16.74 -25.99 32.31
C GLY A 64 17.73 -26.34 31.19
N THR A 65 18.41 -27.48 31.29
CA THR A 65 19.27 -28.05 30.25
C THR A 65 18.50 -28.97 29.31
N TYR A 66 17.35 -29.53 29.69
CA TYR A 66 16.37 -30.12 28.77
C TYR A 66 15.51 -29.05 28.09
N ARG A 67 15.21 -27.90 28.72
CA ARG A 67 14.57 -26.76 28.05
C ARG A 67 15.57 -25.98 27.21
N SER A 68 16.84 -25.86 27.60
CA SER A 68 17.86 -25.24 26.74
C SER A 68 18.49 -26.21 25.76
N ALA A 69 18.48 -27.53 25.98
CA ALA A 69 18.71 -28.52 24.92
C ALA A 69 17.49 -28.63 24.02
N SER A 70 16.26 -28.57 24.54
CA SER A 70 15.05 -28.49 23.72
C SER A 70 15.01 -27.19 22.93
N THR A 71 15.30 -26.01 23.48
CA THR A 71 15.39 -24.78 22.66
C THR A 71 16.66 -24.71 21.84
N LYS A 72 17.78 -25.35 22.20
CA LYS A 72 18.90 -25.58 21.25
C LYS A 72 18.50 -26.57 20.17
N GLN A 73 17.59 -27.51 20.42
CA GLN A 73 17.06 -28.48 19.46
C GLN A 73 15.93 -27.89 18.62
N THR A 74 15.13 -26.97 19.14
CA THR A 74 14.15 -26.16 18.40
C THR A 74 14.90 -25.13 17.60
N ASN A 75 15.87 -24.42 18.16
CA ASN A 75 16.79 -23.55 17.41
C ASN A 75 17.69 -24.34 16.45
N ALA A 76 17.97 -25.63 16.68
CA ALA A 76 18.65 -26.49 15.71
C ALA A 76 17.68 -27.07 14.68
N ILE A 77 16.42 -27.31 15.01
CA ILE A 77 15.34 -27.68 14.08
C ILE A 77 14.93 -26.47 13.25
N ASP A 78 15.05 -25.26 13.77
CA ASP A 78 14.74 -24.00 13.11
C ASP A 78 15.97 -23.41 12.42
N ARG A 79 17.20 -23.75 12.86
CA ARG A 79 18.41 -23.67 12.01
C ARG A 79 18.43 -24.76 10.96
N LEU A 80 17.86 -25.95 11.20
CA LEU A 80 17.74 -26.98 10.17
C LEU A 80 16.59 -26.67 9.23
N ARG A 81 15.47 -26.06 9.66
CA ARG A 81 14.41 -25.52 8.79
C ARG A 81 14.81 -24.21 8.16
N SER A 82 15.69 -23.41 8.76
CA SER A 82 16.29 -22.25 8.09
C SER A 82 17.33 -22.71 7.08
N ASN A 83 18.20 -23.67 7.42
CA ASN A 83 19.14 -24.29 6.48
C ASN A 83 18.43 -25.17 5.44
N LEU A 84 17.25 -25.71 5.70
CA LEU A 84 16.44 -26.51 4.77
C LEU A 84 15.43 -25.65 4.03
N ASN A 85 15.02 -24.47 4.52
CA ASN A 85 14.41 -23.42 3.70
C ASN A 85 15.47 -22.68 2.87
N GLN A 86 16.72 -22.57 3.35
CA GLN A 86 17.85 -22.06 2.58
C GLN A 86 18.35 -23.11 1.59
N GLN A 87 18.31 -24.40 1.93
CA GLN A 87 18.57 -25.49 0.98
C GLN A 87 17.37 -25.82 0.11
N ASP A 88 16.12 -25.53 0.48
CA ASP A 88 14.99 -25.54 -0.45
C ASP A 88 14.92 -24.23 -1.24
N SER A 89 15.52 -23.12 -0.77
CA SER A 89 15.72 -21.92 -1.58
C SER A 89 16.92 -22.07 -2.51
N GLN A 90 18.00 -22.73 -2.11
CA GLN A 90 19.13 -23.09 -2.96
C GLN A 90 18.71 -24.21 -3.91
N LEU A 91 18.03 -25.27 -3.46
CA LEU A 91 17.46 -26.28 -4.34
C LEU A 91 16.30 -25.74 -5.18
N SER A 92 15.56 -24.70 -4.79
CA SER A 92 14.62 -24.02 -5.71
C SER A 92 15.31 -23.04 -6.64
N ARG A 93 16.52 -22.54 -6.32
CA ARG A 93 17.38 -21.79 -7.25
C ARG A 93 18.07 -22.75 -8.22
N ASP A 94 18.84 -23.72 -7.73
CA ASP A 94 19.43 -24.84 -8.48
C ASP A 94 18.41 -25.69 -9.26
N ARG A 95 17.15 -25.81 -8.81
CA ARG A 95 16.06 -26.43 -9.61
C ARG A 95 15.34 -25.42 -10.49
N SER A 96 15.40 -24.11 -10.28
CA SER A 96 15.02 -23.16 -11.34
C SER A 96 16.07 -23.18 -12.46
N ASP A 97 17.36 -23.16 -12.10
CA ASP A 97 18.49 -23.30 -13.03
C ASP A 97 18.58 -24.70 -13.68
N ARG A 98 17.99 -25.75 -13.09
CA ARG A 98 17.88 -27.08 -13.73
C ARG A 98 16.56 -27.37 -14.43
N PHE A 99 15.41 -26.88 -13.97
CA PHE A 99 14.10 -27.13 -14.60
C PHE A 99 13.73 -26.11 -15.69
N SER A 100 14.73 -25.52 -16.35
CA SER A 100 14.64 -25.24 -17.80
C SER A 100 15.01 -26.44 -18.65
N ARG A 101 15.75 -27.42 -18.10
CA ARG A 101 16.07 -28.70 -18.76
C ARG A 101 15.15 -29.81 -18.22
N HIS A 102 13.87 -29.57 -18.50
CA HIS A 102 12.74 -30.51 -18.54
C HIS A 102 12.09 -30.98 -17.21
N GLU A 103 10.82 -30.60 -17.04
CA GLU A 103 9.81 -31.56 -16.53
C GLU A 103 9.37 -32.47 -17.68
N SER A 104 9.45 -33.80 -17.48
CA SER A 104 8.46 -34.80 -17.93
C SER A 104 8.89 -36.23 -17.55
N ASP A 105 7.91 -37.13 -17.53
CA ASP A 105 8.00 -38.59 -17.72
C ASP A 105 8.73 -39.49 -16.68
N THR A 106 7.91 -40.01 -15.75
CA THR A 106 7.70 -41.44 -15.45
C THR A 106 8.85 -42.40 -15.07
N MET A 107 8.72 -42.96 -13.85
CA MET A 107 8.70 -44.41 -13.53
C MET A 107 9.95 -45.31 -13.77
N SER A 108 10.61 -45.66 -12.66
CA SER A 108 10.90 -47.05 -12.22
C SER A 108 11.40 -48.12 -13.24
N ALA A 109 12.71 -48.16 -13.49
CA ALA A 109 13.51 -49.35 -13.87
C ALA A 109 15.00 -49.03 -13.55
N SER A 110 15.81 -49.82 -12.83
CA SER A 110 16.31 -51.21 -13.00
C SER A 110 17.65 -51.27 -13.74
N GLU A 111 18.65 -51.91 -13.10
CA GLU A 111 19.94 -52.41 -13.65
C GLU A 111 20.96 -51.34 -14.10
N LEU A 112 22.29 -51.51 -13.96
CA LEU A 112 23.12 -52.70 -13.69
C LEU A 112 24.01 -52.60 -12.43
N ARG A 113 24.55 -53.74 -11.98
CA ARG A 113 25.52 -53.88 -10.86
C ARG A 113 26.88 -54.37 -11.39
N SER A 114 28.00 -53.88 -10.82
CA SER A 114 29.21 -54.64 -10.38
C SER A 114 30.35 -53.66 -10.04
N ASP A 115 31.14 -53.77 -8.96
CA ASP A 115 31.96 -54.89 -8.44
C ASP A 115 33.28 -55.05 -9.26
N SER A 116 34.51 -55.07 -8.71
CA SER A 116 35.03 -54.81 -7.33
C SER A 116 36.57 -54.76 -7.28
N ARG A 117 37.15 -54.73 -6.05
CA ARG A 117 38.52 -55.15 -5.61
C ARG A 117 39.66 -54.10 -5.75
N HIS A 118 40.22 -53.63 -4.62
CA HIS A 118 41.51 -54.07 -4.00
C HIS A 118 42.74 -53.28 -4.53
N ARG A 119 43.90 -53.14 -3.85
CA ARG A 119 44.46 -53.75 -2.61
C ARG A 119 45.47 -52.80 -1.90
N ARG A 120 45.97 -53.23 -0.73
CA ARG A 120 46.96 -52.60 0.16
C ARG A 120 48.39 -52.49 -0.44
N SER A 121 49.23 -51.54 0.01
CA SER A 121 50.37 -51.81 0.94
C SER A 121 51.47 -50.71 1.07
N ALA A 122 51.76 -50.35 2.34
CA ALA A 122 53.07 -50.11 3.02
C ALA A 122 54.30 -49.40 2.39
N SER A 123 55.04 -48.67 3.27
CA SER A 123 56.50 -48.33 3.22
C SER A 123 56.98 -47.30 2.18
N ALA A 124 58.10 -46.55 2.34
CA ALA A 124 58.85 -46.11 3.54
C ALA A 124 59.83 -44.95 3.18
N SER A 125 60.40 -44.31 4.22
CA SER A 125 61.73 -43.68 4.29
C SER A 125 62.37 -42.90 3.12
N HIS A 126 62.65 -41.62 3.43
CA HIS A 126 63.95 -40.93 3.27
C HIS A 126 64.48 -40.42 1.90
N ALA A 127 64.86 -39.13 1.97
CA ALA A 127 66.12 -38.54 1.47
C ALA A 127 66.32 -38.10 -0.01
N ARG A 128 66.07 -36.79 -0.21
CA ARG A 128 66.99 -35.77 -0.78
C ARG A 128 67.37 -35.77 -2.29
N ARG A 129 67.38 -34.52 -2.80
CA ARG A 129 68.21 -33.94 -3.90
C ARG A 129 67.88 -34.24 -5.37
N THR A 130 67.07 -33.33 -5.93
CA THR A 130 67.44 -32.47 -7.08
C THR A 130 68.08 -33.08 -8.34
N THR A 131 67.31 -33.10 -9.43
CA THR A 131 67.55 -32.22 -10.61
C THR A 131 66.26 -32.11 -11.45
N ARG A 132 66.18 -31.09 -12.32
CA ARG A 132 65.04 -30.90 -13.26
C ARG A 132 65.22 -31.77 -14.52
N PRO A 133 64.13 -32.10 -15.22
CA PRO A 133 63.85 -31.32 -16.44
C PRO A 133 62.40 -30.78 -16.50
N SER A 134 62.15 -29.90 -17.47
CA SER A 134 60.84 -29.30 -17.76
C SER A 134 60.22 -29.96 -18.99
N VAL A 135 58.96 -30.41 -18.91
CA VAL A 135 58.12 -30.79 -20.06
C VAL A 135 56.66 -30.35 -19.77
N ARG A 136 55.90 -30.04 -20.83
CA ARG A 136 54.44 -29.78 -20.81
C ARG A 136 53.67 -31.12 -20.70
N PHE A 137 52.35 -31.20 -20.55
CA PHE A 137 51.23 -31.01 -21.51
C PHE A 137 49.92 -31.38 -20.74
N SER A 138 48.69 -31.23 -21.22
CA SER A 138 48.07 -30.64 -22.43
C SER A 138 47.03 -29.59 -21.97
N GLN A 139 46.45 -28.70 -22.79
CA GLN A 139 46.25 -28.63 -24.23
C GLN A 139 45.15 -29.54 -24.83
N ASN A 140 44.08 -29.78 -24.06
CA ASN A 140 42.78 -30.11 -24.62
C ASN A 140 41.99 -28.79 -24.80
N ALA A 141 42.31 -28.03 -25.85
CA ALA A 141 41.63 -26.76 -26.13
C ALA A 141 40.11 -26.96 -26.36
N ASP A 142 39.74 -28.13 -26.87
CA ASP A 142 38.36 -28.53 -27.10
C ASP A 142 37.56 -28.69 -25.80
N GLU A 143 38.18 -29.12 -24.69
CA GLU A 143 37.50 -29.14 -23.37
C GLU A 143 37.21 -27.71 -22.87
N VAL A 144 38.15 -26.78 -23.06
CA VAL A 144 37.93 -25.36 -22.72
C VAL A 144 36.89 -24.74 -23.65
N HIS A 145 36.88 -25.10 -24.94
CA HIS A 145 35.84 -24.67 -25.88
C HIS A 145 34.47 -25.28 -25.57
N VAL A 146 34.37 -26.54 -25.15
CA VAL A 146 33.13 -27.16 -24.66
C VAL A 146 32.66 -26.45 -23.40
N ILE A 147 33.52 -26.20 -22.40
CA ILE A 147 33.15 -25.45 -21.20
C ILE A 147 32.70 -24.02 -21.53
N HIS A 148 33.36 -23.34 -22.49
CA HIS A 148 32.93 -22.01 -22.95
C HIS A 148 31.65 -22.04 -23.80
N GLN A 149 31.36 -23.14 -24.48
CA GLN A 149 30.13 -23.36 -25.23
C GLN A 149 28.97 -23.67 -24.27
N ASP A 150 29.19 -24.56 -23.28
CA ASP A 150 28.27 -24.84 -22.18
C ASP A 150 27.95 -23.57 -21.40
N VAL A 151 28.93 -22.71 -21.08
CA VAL A 151 28.69 -21.41 -20.41
C VAL A 151 27.89 -20.45 -21.30
N ARG A 152 28.07 -20.48 -22.64
CA ARG A 152 27.26 -19.67 -23.57
C ARG A 152 25.84 -20.19 -23.73
N ASP A 153 25.66 -21.50 -23.78
CA ASP A 153 24.35 -22.14 -23.96
C ASP A 153 23.58 -22.19 -22.63
N LEU A 154 24.26 -22.24 -21.47
CA LEU A 154 23.69 -21.88 -20.16
C LEU A 154 23.25 -20.41 -20.13
N GLY A 155 24.04 -19.49 -20.70
CA GLY A 155 23.65 -18.07 -20.81
C GLY A 155 22.42 -17.86 -21.71
N ARG A 156 22.28 -18.65 -22.77
CA ARG A 156 21.08 -18.67 -23.64
C ARG A 156 19.88 -19.32 -22.95
N ASP A 157 20.09 -20.41 -22.24
CA ASP A 157 19.05 -21.08 -21.45
C ASP A 157 18.59 -20.20 -20.27
N GLN A 158 19.48 -19.41 -19.65
CA GLN A 158 19.11 -18.41 -18.65
C GLN A 158 18.33 -17.23 -19.25
N ALA A 159 18.67 -16.77 -20.45
CA ALA A 159 17.89 -15.75 -21.16
C ALA A 159 16.49 -16.28 -21.53
N ARG A 160 16.42 -17.51 -22.04
CA ARG A 160 15.17 -18.22 -22.33
C ARG A 160 14.34 -18.48 -21.07
N LEU A 161 14.96 -18.87 -19.97
CA LEU A 161 14.35 -18.98 -18.64
C LEU A 161 13.72 -17.67 -18.20
N ALA A 162 14.40 -16.54 -18.38
CA ALA A 162 13.87 -15.24 -18.01
C ALA A 162 12.61 -14.89 -18.82
N GLU A 163 12.55 -15.27 -20.09
CA GLU A 163 11.38 -15.10 -20.94
C GLU A 163 10.25 -16.10 -20.59
N GLU A 164 10.56 -17.38 -20.39
CA GLU A 164 9.57 -18.40 -19.98
C GLU A 164 9.02 -18.12 -18.56
N LEU A 165 9.85 -17.65 -17.63
CA LEU A 165 9.42 -17.17 -16.30
C LEU A 165 8.64 -15.85 -16.39
N SER A 166 8.90 -15.00 -17.37
CA SER A 166 8.09 -13.80 -17.63
C SER A 166 6.70 -14.18 -18.18
N GLN A 167 6.65 -15.13 -19.13
CA GLN A 167 5.41 -15.69 -19.65
C GLN A 167 4.63 -16.44 -18.57
N GLU A 168 5.28 -17.25 -17.73
CA GLU A 168 4.65 -17.91 -16.57
C GLU A 168 4.25 -16.91 -15.49
N ARG A 169 4.95 -15.78 -15.31
CA ARG A 169 4.51 -14.69 -14.42
C ARG A 169 3.28 -13.98 -14.96
N ASN A 170 3.19 -13.78 -16.27
CA ASN A 170 2.01 -13.21 -16.94
C ASN A 170 0.83 -14.21 -16.89
N ARG A 171 1.09 -15.49 -17.14
CA ARG A 171 0.12 -16.60 -16.97
C ARG A 171 -0.34 -16.71 -15.52
N ARG A 172 0.53 -16.62 -14.52
CA ARG A 172 0.17 -16.53 -13.10
C ARG A 172 -0.62 -15.27 -12.78
N SER A 173 -0.32 -14.14 -13.41
CA SER A 173 -1.13 -12.92 -13.24
C SER A 173 -2.52 -13.05 -13.85
N GLN A 174 -2.63 -13.70 -15.01
CA GLN A 174 -3.89 -14.05 -15.65
C GLN A 174 -4.68 -15.07 -14.82
N VAL A 175 -4.05 -16.17 -14.38
CA VAL A 175 -4.63 -17.18 -13.48
C VAL A 175 -4.96 -16.59 -12.11
N GLU A 176 -4.23 -15.59 -11.61
CA GLU A 176 -4.63 -14.81 -10.44
C GLU A 176 -5.86 -13.94 -10.74
N SER A 177 -5.98 -13.36 -11.94
CA SER A 177 -7.16 -12.59 -12.35
C SER A 177 -8.38 -13.49 -12.55
N GLU A 178 -8.19 -14.71 -13.05
CA GLU A 178 -9.19 -15.75 -13.22
C GLU A 178 -9.55 -16.36 -11.87
N ASN A 179 -8.60 -16.60 -10.97
CA ASN A 179 -8.89 -16.95 -9.58
C ASN A 179 -9.60 -15.82 -8.83
N LYS A 180 -9.33 -14.54 -9.12
CA LYS A 180 -10.10 -13.41 -8.58
C LYS A 180 -11.51 -13.35 -9.17
N LYS A 181 -11.70 -13.68 -10.45
CA LYS A 181 -13.04 -13.88 -11.06
C LYS A 181 -13.75 -15.08 -10.43
N ILE A 182 -13.11 -16.23 -10.31
CA ILE A 182 -13.65 -17.44 -9.66
C ILE A 182 -13.95 -17.18 -8.18
N LEU A 183 -13.16 -16.38 -7.46
CA LEU A 183 -13.48 -15.96 -6.09
C LEU A 183 -14.66 -14.96 -6.02
N LEU A 184 -14.88 -14.16 -7.07
CA LEU A 184 -16.09 -13.33 -7.21
C LEU A 184 -17.30 -14.20 -7.59
N ASP A 185 -17.17 -15.12 -8.54
CA ASP A 185 -18.20 -16.10 -8.91
C ASP A 185 -18.52 -17.05 -7.76
N LEU A 186 -17.55 -17.40 -6.92
CA LEU A 186 -17.73 -18.14 -5.67
C LEU A 186 -18.34 -17.26 -4.58
N SER A 187 -18.03 -15.96 -4.52
CA SER A 187 -18.75 -15.03 -3.62
C SER A 187 -20.21 -14.90 -4.04
N ASP A 188 -20.48 -14.81 -5.35
CA ASP A 188 -21.83 -14.82 -5.92
C ASP A 188 -22.47 -16.21 -5.88
N SER A 189 -21.68 -17.28 -5.81
CA SER A 189 -22.15 -18.65 -5.54
C SER A 189 -22.49 -18.82 -4.06
N VAL A 190 -21.77 -18.18 -3.13
CA VAL A 190 -22.10 -18.14 -1.69
C VAL A 190 -23.38 -17.33 -1.45
N LYS A 191 -23.52 -16.17 -2.13
CA LYS A 191 -24.80 -15.42 -2.17
C LYS A 191 -25.95 -16.23 -2.79
N ARG A 192 -25.66 -17.23 -3.62
CA ARG A 192 -26.65 -18.18 -4.18
C ARG A 192 -26.84 -19.43 -3.30
N SER A 193 -25.84 -19.90 -2.56
CA SER A 193 -25.93 -21.07 -1.68
C SER A 193 -26.57 -20.74 -0.32
N GLN A 194 -26.62 -19.46 0.06
CA GLN A 194 -27.48 -18.98 1.14
C GLN A 194 -28.98 -19.26 0.85
N TRP A 195 -29.35 -19.48 -0.43
CA TRP A 195 -30.69 -19.96 -0.82
C TRP A 195 -30.85 -21.49 -0.78
N GLN A 196 -29.83 -22.25 -0.34
CA GLN A 196 -29.84 -23.72 -0.24
C GLN A 196 -29.64 -24.27 1.18
N GLU A 197 -29.84 -23.45 2.22
CA GLU A 197 -29.68 -23.85 3.63
C GLU A 197 -30.77 -24.85 4.14
N SER A 198 -31.65 -25.38 3.28
CA SER A 198 -32.70 -26.34 3.65
C SER A 198 -32.24 -27.80 3.78
N LYS A 199 -31.06 -28.17 3.26
CA LYS A 199 -30.57 -29.57 3.25
C LYS A 199 -29.79 -30.11 4.47
N PRO A 200 -29.56 -29.40 5.59
CA PRO A 200 -29.04 -30.02 6.81
C PRO A 200 -29.99 -31.08 7.40
N SER A 201 -31.31 -30.87 7.31
CA SER A 201 -32.32 -31.62 8.06
C SER A 201 -32.34 -33.12 7.74
N GLU A 202 -32.55 -33.53 6.49
CA GLU A 202 -32.63 -34.97 6.12
C GLU A 202 -31.35 -35.76 6.46
N ARG A 203 -30.18 -35.12 6.35
CA ARG A 203 -28.90 -35.77 6.68
C ARG A 203 -28.73 -35.94 8.19
N VAL A 204 -29.23 -35.00 8.98
CA VAL A 204 -29.28 -35.12 10.45
C VAL A 204 -30.32 -36.17 10.87
N GLU A 205 -31.49 -36.22 10.21
CA GLU A 205 -32.56 -37.15 10.58
C GLU A 205 -32.17 -38.63 10.39
N LYS A 206 -31.53 -38.98 9.26
CA LYS A 206 -30.94 -40.33 9.09
C LYS A 206 -29.88 -40.63 10.16
N ARG A 207 -28.99 -39.67 10.42
CA ARG A 207 -27.89 -39.84 11.39
C ARG A 207 -28.39 -40.02 12.84
N LEU A 208 -29.51 -39.41 13.20
CA LEU A 208 -30.15 -39.58 14.51
C LEU A 208 -30.75 -40.99 14.70
N LYS A 209 -31.30 -41.59 13.63
CA LYS A 209 -31.85 -42.95 13.67
C LYS A 209 -30.75 -44.00 13.84
N ASP A 210 -29.65 -43.88 13.08
CA ASP A 210 -28.46 -44.74 13.25
C ASP A 210 -27.94 -44.75 14.71
N LEU A 211 -27.85 -43.56 15.32
CA LEU A 211 -27.33 -43.37 16.68
C LEU A 211 -28.22 -43.95 17.78
N GLN A 212 -29.54 -44.03 17.58
CA GLN A 212 -30.45 -44.63 18.56
C GLN A 212 -30.29 -46.15 18.67
N GLU A 213 -29.99 -46.85 17.57
CA GLU A 213 -29.76 -48.29 17.59
C GLU A 213 -28.39 -48.65 18.18
N GLU A 214 -27.35 -47.88 17.85
CA GLU A 214 -25.99 -48.06 18.38
C GLU A 214 -25.96 -47.93 19.92
N LEU A 215 -26.63 -46.91 20.48
CA LEU A 215 -26.76 -46.70 21.92
C LEU A 215 -27.51 -47.84 22.65
N ARG A 216 -28.41 -48.57 21.96
CA ARG A 216 -29.14 -49.70 22.55
C ARG A 216 -28.22 -50.90 22.76
N LEU A 217 -27.38 -51.20 21.77
CA LEU A 217 -26.43 -52.33 21.80
C LEU A 217 -25.26 -52.11 22.76
N GLN A 218 -24.81 -50.86 22.93
CA GLN A 218 -23.76 -50.52 23.91
C GLN A 218 -24.22 -50.79 25.36
N ARG A 219 -25.48 -50.47 25.70
CA ARG A 219 -26.01 -50.67 27.08
C ARG A 219 -26.09 -52.13 27.50
N GLU A 220 -26.46 -53.04 26.60
CA GLU A 220 -26.46 -54.49 26.87
C GLU A 220 -25.04 -55.08 26.98
N SER A 221 -24.04 -54.40 26.41
CA SER A 221 -22.63 -54.81 26.42
C SER A 221 -21.90 -54.42 27.71
N VAL A 222 -22.22 -53.26 28.30
CA VAL A 222 -21.57 -52.73 29.51
C VAL A 222 -21.94 -53.52 30.77
N SER A 223 -23.19 -54.01 30.88
CA SER A 223 -23.71 -54.64 32.10
C SER A 223 -23.05 -55.98 32.50
N ARG A 224 -22.24 -56.60 31.62
CA ARG A 224 -21.70 -57.97 31.82
C ARG A 224 -20.18 -58.11 31.94
N LYS A 225 -19.41 -57.02 32.04
CA LYS A 225 -17.94 -57.07 32.10
C LYS A 225 -17.36 -56.14 33.18
N PHE A 226 -16.81 -56.74 34.25
CA PHE A 226 -15.87 -56.16 35.24
C PHE A 226 -16.33 -54.85 35.94
N LYS A 227 -16.57 -54.79 37.25
CA LYS A 227 -16.30 -55.73 38.36
C LYS A 227 -14.81 -55.96 38.65
N GLY A 228 -14.16 -54.95 39.26
CA GLY A 228 -12.82 -55.03 39.85
C GLY A 228 -11.86 -53.97 39.32
N THR A 229 -11.17 -53.27 40.25
CA THR A 229 -10.19 -52.18 40.03
C THR A 229 -10.73 -50.94 39.30
N ASP A 230 -11.24 -50.02 40.10
CA ASP A 230 -11.72 -48.68 39.74
C ASP A 230 -10.56 -47.68 39.48
N ASP A 231 -10.90 -46.38 39.43
CA ASP A 231 -10.02 -45.20 39.53
C ASP A 231 -9.02 -44.84 38.40
N ARG A 232 -8.73 -45.69 37.39
CA ARG A 232 -7.76 -45.30 36.32
C ARG A 232 -8.35 -44.92 34.96
N ASP A 233 -9.38 -45.60 34.47
CA ASP A 233 -9.92 -45.34 33.11
C ASP A 233 -10.99 -44.23 33.07
N SER A 234 -11.57 -43.84 34.22
CA SER A 234 -12.50 -42.71 34.37
C SER A 234 -11.89 -41.38 33.90
N ILE A 235 -10.70 -41.05 34.41
CA ILE A 235 -9.96 -39.80 34.14
C ILE A 235 -9.62 -39.64 32.63
N LYS A 236 -9.73 -40.71 31.83
CA LYS A 236 -9.21 -40.78 30.46
C LYS A 236 -10.27 -40.63 29.36
N THR A 237 -11.54 -40.83 29.68
CA THR A 237 -12.69 -40.54 28.78
C THR A 237 -13.16 -39.10 28.95
N GLU A 238 -13.25 -38.64 30.19
CA GLU A 238 -13.79 -37.34 30.65
C GLU A 238 -13.15 -36.12 29.94
N ILE A 239 -11.85 -36.19 29.63
CA ILE A 239 -11.09 -35.13 28.95
C ILE A 239 -11.33 -35.09 27.42
N ARG A 240 -11.91 -36.14 26.82
CA ARG A 240 -12.03 -36.25 25.34
C ARG A 240 -13.40 -35.89 24.79
N GLU A 241 -14.50 -36.21 25.48
CA GLU A 241 -15.84 -35.85 24.99
C GLU A 241 -16.15 -34.36 25.19
N THR A 242 -15.71 -33.81 26.33
CA THR A 242 -15.85 -32.39 26.70
C THR A 242 -15.29 -31.44 25.63
N LEU A 243 -14.11 -31.72 25.10
CA LEU A 243 -13.45 -30.91 24.06
C LEU A 243 -14.08 -31.02 22.66
N LEU A 244 -14.78 -32.12 22.33
CA LEU A 244 -15.13 -32.46 20.94
C LEU A 244 -16.57 -32.14 20.53
N ASN A 245 -17.49 -32.03 21.49
CA ASN A 245 -18.87 -31.63 21.23
C ASN A 245 -19.22 -30.22 21.72
N VAL A 246 -18.55 -29.65 22.73
CA VAL A 246 -18.71 -28.21 23.07
C VAL A 246 -18.53 -27.33 21.83
N SER A 247 -17.44 -27.52 21.10
CA SER A 247 -17.16 -26.84 19.82
C SER A 247 -18.15 -27.14 18.69
N ARG A 248 -19.10 -28.08 18.85
CA ARG A 248 -20.11 -28.45 17.84
C ARG A 248 -21.53 -28.07 18.25
N GLU A 249 -21.84 -28.10 19.54
CA GLU A 249 -23.00 -27.40 20.10
C GLU A 249 -22.84 -25.91 19.83
N GLU A 250 -21.69 -25.29 20.17
CA GLU A 250 -21.38 -23.89 19.86
C GLU A 250 -21.59 -23.57 18.38
N ASP A 251 -20.97 -24.32 17.46
CA ASP A 251 -20.99 -23.99 16.02
C ASP A 251 -22.36 -24.26 15.36
N ARG A 252 -23.17 -25.18 15.90
CA ARG A 252 -24.56 -25.41 15.46
C ARG A 252 -25.52 -24.40 16.05
N GLU A 253 -25.42 -24.12 17.34
CA GLU A 253 -26.23 -23.12 18.01
C GLU A 253 -25.95 -21.75 17.43
N LEU A 254 -24.70 -21.37 17.17
CA LEU A 254 -24.37 -20.09 16.53
C LEU A 254 -24.99 -19.96 15.13
N ARG A 255 -24.99 -21.03 14.31
CA ARG A 255 -25.59 -21.00 12.96
C ARG A 255 -27.11 -21.06 12.99
N SER A 256 -27.70 -21.86 13.88
CA SER A 256 -29.14 -21.89 14.13
C SER A 256 -29.60 -20.51 14.59
N ARG A 257 -28.96 -19.96 15.64
CA ARG A 257 -29.19 -18.60 16.14
C ARG A 257 -29.00 -17.57 15.03
N LEU A 258 -28.00 -17.68 14.14
CA LEU A 258 -27.81 -16.69 13.07
C LEU A 258 -28.95 -16.72 12.04
N ILE A 259 -29.33 -17.91 11.53
CA ILE A 259 -30.38 -18.06 10.52
C ILE A 259 -31.76 -17.75 11.12
N GLN A 260 -32.00 -18.18 12.37
CA GLN A 260 -33.17 -17.78 13.15
C GLN A 260 -33.17 -16.26 13.32
N MET A 261 -32.09 -15.65 13.81
CA MET A 261 -32.01 -14.19 13.97
C MET A 261 -32.09 -13.40 12.66
N GLU A 262 -31.68 -13.93 11.49
CA GLU A 262 -31.84 -13.22 10.21
C GLU A 262 -33.25 -13.39 9.62
N ALA A 263 -33.84 -14.59 9.70
CA ALA A 263 -35.22 -14.84 9.30
C ALA A 263 -36.19 -14.09 10.24
N GLU A 264 -35.95 -14.14 11.55
CA GLU A 264 -36.68 -13.37 12.56
C GLU A 264 -36.39 -11.88 12.42
N LYS A 265 -35.19 -11.42 12.05
CA LYS A 265 -34.94 -9.99 11.78
C LYS A 265 -35.71 -9.49 10.56
N GLN A 266 -35.81 -10.25 9.47
CA GLN A 266 -36.62 -9.84 8.31
C GLN A 266 -38.12 -10.00 8.56
N LYS A 267 -38.53 -11.06 9.28
CA LYS A 267 -39.92 -11.29 9.67
C LYS A 267 -40.39 -10.26 10.69
N MET A 268 -39.62 -9.99 11.74
CA MET A 268 -39.90 -8.90 12.69
C MET A 268 -39.81 -7.54 12.00
N ALA A 269 -38.85 -7.27 11.10
CA ALA A 269 -38.83 -6.01 10.36
C ALA A 269 -40.11 -5.81 9.52
N SER A 270 -40.67 -6.86 8.91
CA SER A 270 -41.90 -6.77 8.11
C SER A 270 -43.20 -6.88 8.91
N GLU A 271 -43.21 -7.62 10.03
CA GLU A 271 -44.37 -7.77 10.92
C GLU A 271 -44.50 -6.58 11.89
N LEU A 272 -43.40 -6.04 12.43
CA LEU A 272 -43.38 -4.75 13.13
C LEU A 272 -43.71 -3.57 12.21
N GLU A 273 -43.52 -3.73 10.89
CA GLU A 273 -44.04 -2.80 9.88
C GLU A 273 -45.49 -3.07 9.47
N SER A 274 -46.15 -4.14 9.95
CA SER A 274 -47.48 -4.58 9.47
C SER A 274 -48.55 -4.56 10.55
N THR A 275 -48.28 -5.08 11.75
CA THR A 275 -49.25 -5.09 12.87
C THR A 275 -49.36 -3.70 13.51
N ARG A 276 -48.23 -3.01 13.64
CA ARG A 276 -48.08 -1.57 13.98
C ARG A 276 -48.67 -0.61 12.93
N ARG A 277 -49.26 -1.15 11.85
CA ARG A 277 -50.05 -0.42 10.86
C ARG A 277 -51.52 -0.86 10.82
N LYS A 278 -51.98 -1.77 11.70
CA LYS A 278 -53.29 -2.45 11.57
C LYS A 278 -54.27 -2.33 12.74
N LEU A 279 -53.86 -2.38 14.02
CA LEU A 279 -54.82 -2.43 15.13
C LEU A 279 -55.01 -1.09 15.87
N ASP A 280 -54.05 -0.19 15.80
CA ASP A 280 -54.25 1.22 16.17
C ASP A 280 -55.34 1.87 15.30
N GLN A 281 -55.51 1.37 14.08
CA GLN A 281 -56.61 1.74 13.17
C GLN A 281 -57.96 1.12 13.57
N SER A 282 -58.00 -0.03 14.26
CA SER A 282 -59.25 -0.74 14.54
C SER A 282 -59.94 -0.29 15.82
N HIS A 283 -59.18 -0.02 16.90
CA HIS A 283 -59.78 0.39 18.17
C HIS A 283 -60.47 1.77 18.09
N GLY A 284 -59.91 2.73 17.34
CA GLY A 284 -60.57 4.00 17.06
C GLY A 284 -61.87 3.82 16.26
N SER A 285 -61.86 2.97 15.22
CA SER A 285 -63.07 2.71 14.41
C SER A 285 -64.18 1.99 15.18
N SER A 286 -63.85 1.14 16.16
CA SER A 286 -64.85 0.44 16.98
C SER A 286 -65.71 1.40 17.81
N SER A 287 -65.10 2.45 18.39
CA SER A 287 -65.81 3.44 19.21
C SER A 287 -66.80 4.26 18.37
N VAL A 288 -66.37 4.69 17.17
CA VAL A 288 -67.20 5.45 16.22
C VAL A 288 -68.34 4.60 15.66
N LEU A 289 -68.10 3.33 15.33
CA LEU A 289 -69.16 2.39 14.90
C LEU A 289 -70.21 2.18 15.99
N GLN A 290 -69.82 2.17 17.27
CA GLN A 290 -70.73 1.98 18.38
C GLN A 290 -71.69 3.18 18.52
N GLN A 291 -71.18 4.41 18.42
CA GLN A 291 -72.00 5.64 18.39
C GLN A 291 -72.86 5.73 17.12
N HIS A 292 -72.35 5.29 15.97
CA HIS A 292 -73.13 5.28 14.72
C HIS A 292 -74.30 4.27 14.76
N MET A 293 -74.10 3.09 15.35
CA MET A 293 -75.18 2.13 15.62
C MET A 293 -76.22 2.69 16.61
N GLU A 294 -75.82 3.53 17.56
CA GLU A 294 -76.75 4.21 18.48
C GLU A 294 -77.55 5.33 17.80
N SER A 295 -77.02 5.99 16.76
CA SER A 295 -77.81 6.86 15.88
C SER A 295 -78.82 6.05 15.06
N LEU A 296 -78.34 5.01 14.34
CA LEU A 296 -79.22 4.19 13.50
C LEU A 296 -80.34 3.49 14.28
N ARG A 297 -80.13 3.19 15.57
CA ARG A 297 -81.20 2.72 16.48
C ARG A 297 -82.25 3.79 16.80
N LYS A 298 -81.87 5.07 16.92
CA LYS A 298 -82.83 6.18 17.07
C LYS A 298 -83.58 6.46 15.77
N ASP A 299 -82.89 6.38 14.64
CA ASP A 299 -83.51 6.66 13.34
C ASP A 299 -84.41 5.50 12.87
N LEU A 300 -84.10 4.25 13.24
CA LEU A 300 -85.02 3.12 13.10
C LEU A 300 -86.27 3.27 14.00
N ALA A 301 -86.09 3.67 15.27
CA ALA A 301 -87.22 3.91 16.17
C ALA A 301 -88.18 4.99 15.62
N ARG A 302 -87.63 6.06 15.04
CA ARG A 302 -88.43 7.08 14.31
C ARG A 302 -89.16 6.50 13.12
N SER A 303 -88.49 5.67 12.30
CA SER A 303 -89.11 5.03 11.14
C SER A 303 -90.24 4.04 11.51
N ASP A 304 -90.12 3.35 12.64
CA ASP A 304 -91.20 2.51 13.18
C ASP A 304 -92.35 3.33 13.76
N GLU A 305 -92.08 4.50 14.35
CA GLU A 305 -93.08 5.46 14.81
C GLU A 305 -93.82 6.13 13.62
N ASP A 306 -93.12 6.47 12.55
CA ASP A 306 -93.71 6.93 11.28
C ASP A 306 -94.53 5.83 10.60
N ARG A 307 -94.08 4.56 10.63
CA ARG A 307 -94.89 3.40 10.21
C ARG A 307 -96.13 3.22 11.09
N HIS A 308 -96.06 3.54 12.38
CA HIS A 308 -97.21 3.53 13.29
C HIS A 308 -98.20 4.64 12.91
N ASN A 309 -97.72 5.86 12.64
CA ASN A 309 -98.53 6.99 12.20
C ASN A 309 -99.21 6.74 10.84
N LEU A 310 -98.49 6.22 9.84
CA LEU A 310 -99.06 5.81 8.55
C LEU A 310 -100.10 4.69 8.70
N LYS A 311 -99.89 3.75 9.64
CA LYS A 311 -100.87 2.71 9.95
C LYS A 311 -102.13 3.28 10.61
N SER A 312 -101.99 4.27 11.49
CA SER A 312 -103.11 5.01 12.10
C SER A 312 -103.88 5.86 11.08
N GLN A 313 -103.20 6.46 10.09
CA GLN A 313 -103.85 7.14 8.96
C GLN A 313 -104.59 6.15 8.05
N MET A 314 -104.06 4.94 7.84
CA MET A 314 -104.76 3.85 7.14
C MET A 314 -106.00 3.33 7.88
N THR A 315 -106.04 3.38 9.21
CA THR A 315 -107.29 3.11 9.96
C THR A 315 -108.26 4.28 9.86
N GLN A 316 -107.81 5.53 10.01
CA GLN A 316 -108.69 6.70 9.85
C GLN A 316 -109.35 6.78 8.47
N MET A 317 -108.65 6.41 7.39
CA MET A 317 -109.24 6.29 6.03
C MET A 317 -110.18 5.08 5.85
N LYS A 318 -110.18 4.10 6.76
CA LYS A 318 -111.18 3.03 6.79
C LYS A 318 -112.41 3.45 7.60
N ASP A 319 -112.19 4.12 8.71
CA ASP A 319 -113.24 4.52 9.65
C ASP A 319 -114.09 5.66 9.06
N SER A 320 -113.53 6.51 8.19
CA SER A 320 -114.23 7.60 7.51
C SER A 320 -115.19 7.20 6.37
N PHE A 321 -115.53 5.91 6.23
CA PHE A 321 -116.49 5.41 5.22
C PHE A 321 -117.81 4.92 5.80
N HIS A 322 -118.00 4.94 7.13
CA HIS A 322 -119.25 4.56 7.81
C HIS A 322 -119.60 5.60 8.89
N GLU A 323 -120.69 6.35 8.68
CA GLU A 323 -121.77 6.76 9.60
C GLU A 323 -122.60 7.90 8.92
N ASP A 324 -123.81 8.15 9.41
CA ASP A 324 -124.69 9.32 9.19
C ASP A 324 -125.32 9.59 7.80
N ASP A 325 -126.31 8.75 7.48
CA ASP A 325 -127.72 9.07 7.20
C ASP A 325 -128.22 9.98 6.04
N PHE A 326 -129.07 9.33 5.22
CA PHE A 326 -130.18 9.87 4.42
C PHE A 326 -131.43 10.09 5.33
N PRO A 327 -132.44 10.96 5.01
CA PRO A 327 -133.37 10.63 3.91
C PRO A 327 -134.26 11.74 3.27
N VAL A 328 -135.07 11.29 2.30
CA VAL A 328 -136.29 11.90 1.70
C VAL A 328 -136.19 13.28 0.99
N LEU A 329 -136.21 13.23 -0.36
CA LEU A 329 -137.35 13.75 -1.13
C LEU A 329 -137.34 13.27 -2.60
N ARG A 330 -137.70 11.99 -2.83
CA ARG A 330 -138.04 11.51 -4.17
C ARG A 330 -139.43 12.06 -4.53
N ARG A 331 -139.49 12.99 -5.51
CA ARG A 331 -140.72 13.71 -5.88
C ARG A 331 -141.90 12.79 -6.16
N GLU A 332 -142.86 12.79 -5.24
CA GLU A 332 -144.23 12.38 -5.51
C GLU A 332 -144.89 13.39 -6.47
N ARG A 333 -145.47 12.91 -7.57
CA ARG A 333 -146.26 13.75 -8.49
C ARG A 333 -147.74 13.49 -8.21
N GLN A 334 -148.35 14.33 -7.37
CA GLN A 334 -149.80 14.44 -7.33
C GLN A 334 -150.28 15.79 -7.86
N HIS A 335 -151.22 15.70 -8.79
CA HIS A 335 -152.34 16.60 -9.06
C HIS A 335 -152.19 18.10 -8.75
N ARG A 336 -152.15 18.90 -9.82
CA ARG A 336 -152.95 20.14 -9.85
C ARG A 336 -154.40 19.78 -10.18
N ASN A 337 -155.33 20.51 -9.58
CA ASN A 337 -156.78 20.29 -9.62
C ASN A 337 -157.34 20.23 -11.05
N ARG A 338 -158.37 19.39 -11.23
CA ARG A 338 -159.44 19.54 -12.23
C ARG A 338 -160.59 18.57 -11.96
N GLU A 339 -161.35 18.87 -10.92
CA GLU A 339 -162.80 18.69 -10.97
C GLU A 339 -163.40 20.10 -11.02
N ASP A 340 -164.20 20.35 -12.06
CA ASP A 340 -165.17 21.45 -12.24
C ASP A 340 -165.66 21.31 -13.70
N ALA A 341 -166.93 20.98 -13.89
CA ALA A 341 -167.44 20.36 -15.12
C ALA A 341 -168.29 21.30 -16.00
N ASP A 342 -168.55 20.84 -17.23
CA ASP A 342 -169.74 21.15 -18.04
C ASP A 342 -170.05 22.61 -18.38
N GLY A 343 -168.99 23.40 -18.62
CA GLY A 343 -169.06 24.68 -19.31
C GLY A 343 -169.50 24.57 -20.79
N ALA A 344 -170.79 24.28 -21.04
CA ALA A 344 -171.37 24.27 -22.39
C ALA A 344 -172.86 24.63 -22.50
N ARG A 345 -173.75 24.18 -21.60
CA ARG A 345 -175.22 24.19 -21.89
C ARG A 345 -176.20 24.68 -20.82
N GLU A 346 -175.76 25.22 -19.69
CA GLU A 346 -176.64 26.03 -18.80
C GLU A 346 -176.38 27.56 -18.91
N ASN A 347 -175.70 27.98 -19.98
CA ASN A 347 -175.25 29.36 -20.23
C ASN A 347 -176.38 30.38 -20.52
N VAL A 348 -177.62 30.05 -20.16
CA VAL A 348 -178.85 30.88 -20.26
C VAL A 348 -179.67 30.83 -18.95
N GLY A 349 -179.40 29.85 -18.07
CA GLY A 349 -179.94 29.85 -16.70
C GLY A 349 -179.18 30.83 -15.80
N LEU A 350 -177.84 30.74 -15.85
CA LEU A 350 -176.92 31.55 -15.05
C LEU A 350 -177.10 33.06 -15.25
N GLU A 351 -177.54 33.55 -16.42
CA GLU A 351 -177.79 34.98 -16.62
C GLU A 351 -178.88 35.54 -15.71
N ARG A 352 -179.85 34.71 -15.27
CA ARG A 352 -180.89 35.14 -14.32
C ARG A 352 -180.37 35.10 -12.89
N GLU A 353 -179.58 34.10 -12.54
CA GLU A 353 -178.96 33.98 -11.22
C GLU A 353 -177.90 35.06 -10.98
N ILE A 354 -177.13 35.43 -12.01
CA ILE A 354 -176.19 36.57 -12.00
C ILE A 354 -176.88 37.87 -11.60
N HIS A 355 -178.15 38.10 -11.99
CA HIS A 355 -178.88 39.31 -11.56
C HIS A 355 -179.32 39.26 -10.09
N SER A 356 -179.63 38.09 -9.55
CA SER A 356 -179.88 37.89 -8.11
C SER A 356 -178.59 38.07 -7.30
N LEU A 357 -177.50 37.41 -7.72
CA LEU A 357 -176.20 37.47 -7.05
C LEU A 357 -175.56 38.87 -7.13
N ARG A 358 -175.77 39.64 -8.21
CA ARG A 358 -175.36 41.05 -8.29
C ARG A 358 -176.01 41.93 -7.20
N ALA A 359 -177.26 41.66 -6.83
CA ALA A 359 -177.91 42.38 -5.73
C ALA A 359 -177.24 42.06 -4.38
N GLN A 360 -176.87 40.79 -4.14
CA GLN A 360 -176.22 40.35 -2.90
C GLN A 360 -174.75 40.81 -2.82
N LEU A 361 -173.99 40.72 -3.91
CA LEU A 361 -172.61 41.22 -4.00
C LEU A 361 -172.50 42.74 -3.76
N SER A 362 -173.56 43.51 -4.02
CA SER A 362 -173.58 44.95 -3.73
C SER A 362 -173.67 45.30 -2.23
N GLN A 363 -173.94 44.31 -1.37
CA GLN A 363 -174.08 44.48 0.09
C GLN A 363 -172.99 43.76 0.91
N ALA A 364 -172.10 42.99 0.27
CA ALA A 364 -170.99 42.30 0.93
C ALA A 364 -169.72 43.18 0.99
N SER A 365 -169.16 43.38 2.19
CA SER A 365 -168.08 44.34 2.50
C SER A 365 -166.66 43.89 2.10
N SER A 366 -166.52 43.39 0.86
CA SER A 366 -165.30 42.80 0.27
C SER A 366 -164.04 43.68 0.27
N LEU A 367 -164.15 45.00 0.42
CA LEU A 367 -163.01 45.92 0.44
C LEU A 367 -162.02 45.66 1.59
N ARG A 368 -162.50 45.20 2.76
CA ARG A 368 -161.62 44.98 3.92
C ARG A 368 -160.72 43.75 3.76
N GLU A 369 -161.27 42.68 3.20
CA GLU A 369 -160.55 41.43 2.95
C GLU A 369 -159.44 41.64 1.90
N TYR A 370 -159.70 42.45 0.87
CA TYR A 370 -158.68 42.89 -0.09
C TYR A 370 -157.52 43.65 0.59
N ASP A 371 -157.84 44.54 1.53
CA ASP A 371 -156.86 45.37 2.23
C ASP A 371 -156.03 44.57 3.27
N GLU A 372 -156.61 43.49 3.82
CA GLU A 372 -155.93 42.54 4.70
C GLU A 372 -155.06 41.55 3.89
N GLN A 373 -155.55 41.01 2.77
CA GLN A 373 -154.74 40.23 1.81
C GLN A 373 -153.57 41.05 1.23
N ARG A 374 -153.77 42.34 0.93
CA ARG A 374 -152.70 43.23 0.49
C ARG A 374 -151.59 43.36 1.54
N LYS A 375 -151.94 43.48 2.83
CA LYS A 375 -150.97 43.53 3.94
C LYS A 375 -150.24 42.19 4.09
N GLU A 376 -150.92 41.07 3.86
CA GLU A 376 -150.31 39.74 3.81
C GLU A 376 -149.28 39.61 2.68
N LEU A 377 -149.63 40.12 1.50
CA LEU A 377 -148.76 40.13 0.32
C LEU A 377 -147.55 41.07 0.53
N GLU A 378 -147.73 42.22 1.20
CA GLU A 378 -146.62 43.07 1.63
C GLU A 378 -145.71 42.41 2.68
N ARG A 379 -146.25 41.65 3.65
CA ARG A 379 -145.44 40.84 4.58
C ARG A 379 -144.62 39.79 3.82
N SER A 380 -145.26 39.04 2.92
CA SER A 380 -144.59 38.06 2.05
C SER A 380 -143.53 38.70 1.15
N ARG A 381 -143.77 39.93 0.66
CA ARG A 381 -142.79 40.69 -0.12
C ARG A 381 -141.59 41.10 0.72
N ARG A 382 -141.79 41.65 1.92
CA ARG A 382 -140.70 42.00 2.86
C ARG A 382 -139.89 40.76 3.27
N GLN A 383 -140.54 39.62 3.48
CA GLN A 383 -139.85 38.34 3.73
C GLN A 383 -139.01 37.87 2.53
N LYS A 384 -139.53 38.00 1.30
CA LYS A 384 -138.76 37.69 0.08
C LYS A 384 -137.58 38.65 -0.13
N GLU A 385 -137.76 39.91 0.25
CA GLU A 385 -136.73 40.96 0.19
C GLU A 385 -135.60 40.64 1.20
N GLN A 386 -135.95 40.34 2.47
CA GLN A 386 -135.01 39.87 3.50
C GLN A 386 -134.31 38.56 3.13
N LEU A 387 -135.01 37.61 2.50
CA LEU A 387 -134.39 36.38 1.99
C LEU A 387 -133.44 36.67 0.80
N SER A 388 -133.77 37.62 -0.07
CA SER A 388 -132.88 38.07 -1.14
C SER A 388 -131.63 38.75 -0.58
N GLU A 389 -131.79 39.66 0.39
CA GLU A 389 -130.67 40.29 1.11
C GLU A 389 -129.78 39.24 1.77
N HIS A 390 -130.36 38.21 2.41
CA HIS A 390 -129.58 37.15 3.04
C HIS A 390 -128.86 36.28 2.00
N ILE A 391 -129.51 35.90 0.90
CA ILE A 391 -128.87 35.23 -0.24
C ILE A 391 -127.72 36.08 -0.79
N ASP A 392 -127.89 37.40 -0.92
CA ASP A 392 -126.83 38.31 -1.36
C ASP A 392 -125.68 38.45 -0.34
N THR A 393 -125.95 38.34 0.97
CA THR A 393 -124.87 38.24 1.97
C THR A 393 -124.11 36.93 1.86
N LEU A 394 -124.81 35.79 1.71
CA LEU A 394 -124.20 34.47 1.56
C LEU A 394 -123.40 34.36 0.25
N ASN A 395 -123.89 34.94 -0.85
CA ASN A 395 -123.16 35.06 -2.11
C ASN A 395 -121.89 35.90 -1.95
N LYS A 396 -121.94 37.05 -1.25
CA LYS A 396 -120.75 37.89 -0.97
C LYS A 396 -119.74 37.19 -0.05
N GLU A 397 -120.20 36.37 0.90
CA GLU A 397 -119.34 35.52 1.70
C GLU A 397 -118.72 34.37 0.92
N LEU A 398 -119.47 33.75 0.00
CA LEU A 398 -118.99 32.70 -0.90
C LEU A 398 -117.92 33.25 -1.84
N ASP A 399 -118.22 34.36 -2.54
CA ASP A 399 -117.25 35.15 -3.31
C ASP A 399 -116.01 35.50 -2.48
N GLY A 400 -116.20 35.88 -1.21
CA GLY A 400 -115.11 36.18 -0.28
C GLY A 400 -114.23 34.96 0.04
N LYS A 401 -114.85 33.79 0.24
CA LYS A 401 -114.19 32.50 0.46
C LYS A 401 -113.48 32.02 -0.81
N ASP A 402 -114.10 32.11 -1.98
CA ASP A 402 -113.49 31.71 -3.26
C ASP A 402 -112.29 32.60 -3.62
N ARG A 403 -112.39 33.92 -3.36
CA ARG A 403 -111.26 34.85 -3.50
C ARG A 403 -110.14 34.61 -2.48
N SER A 404 -110.43 34.04 -1.31
CA SER A 404 -109.41 33.67 -0.32
C SER A 404 -108.75 32.32 -0.66
N GLN A 405 -109.53 31.34 -1.11
CA GLN A 405 -109.05 30.06 -1.63
C GLN A 405 -108.18 30.26 -2.88
N GLY A 406 -108.59 31.12 -3.83
CA GLY A 406 -107.78 31.45 -5.00
C GLY A 406 -106.44 32.08 -4.66
N LYS A 407 -106.37 32.90 -3.60
CA LYS A 407 -105.11 33.44 -3.06
C LYS A 407 -104.27 32.36 -2.39
N LEU A 408 -104.87 31.46 -1.61
CA LEU A 408 -104.17 30.33 -0.99
C LEU A 408 -103.59 29.39 -2.06
N LEU A 409 -104.35 29.09 -3.12
CA LEU A 409 -103.91 28.28 -4.25
C LEU A 409 -102.78 28.94 -5.04
N ALA A 410 -102.83 30.27 -5.23
CA ALA A 410 -101.71 31.02 -5.81
C ALA A 410 -100.45 30.92 -4.92
N GLN A 411 -100.58 31.16 -3.61
CA GLN A 411 -99.46 31.05 -2.65
C GLN A 411 -98.89 29.63 -2.58
N LEU A 412 -99.73 28.60 -2.64
CA LEU A 412 -99.29 27.20 -2.73
C LEU A 412 -98.58 26.91 -4.05
N LYS A 413 -99.04 27.48 -5.17
CA LYS A 413 -98.35 27.35 -6.46
C LYS A 413 -96.98 28.05 -6.43
N ASP A 414 -96.91 29.28 -5.96
CA ASP A 414 -95.65 30.04 -5.85
C ASP A 414 -94.66 29.34 -4.90
N ALA A 415 -95.15 28.72 -3.82
CA ALA A 415 -94.35 27.86 -2.93
C ALA A 415 -93.90 26.54 -3.58
N THR A 416 -94.69 25.98 -4.50
CA THR A 416 -94.34 24.76 -5.26
C THR A 416 -93.31 25.07 -6.34
N ASP A 417 -93.50 26.17 -7.09
CA ASP A 417 -92.60 26.61 -8.15
C ASP A 417 -91.23 27.02 -7.55
N SER A 418 -91.20 27.74 -6.43
CA SER A 418 -89.95 28.06 -5.71
C SER A 418 -89.28 26.84 -5.04
N LEU A 419 -90.05 25.81 -4.64
CA LEU A 419 -89.49 24.51 -4.26
C LEU A 419 -88.81 23.83 -5.45
N ALA A 420 -89.44 23.82 -6.63
CA ALA A 420 -88.85 23.25 -7.84
C ALA A 420 -87.58 24.00 -8.31
N GLU A 421 -87.55 25.33 -8.20
CA GLU A 421 -86.33 26.13 -8.43
C GLU A 421 -85.23 25.77 -7.42
N SER A 422 -85.57 25.63 -6.13
CA SER A 422 -84.64 25.21 -5.07
C SER A 422 -84.10 23.80 -5.31
N GLU A 423 -84.93 22.86 -5.76
CA GLU A 423 -84.50 21.52 -6.15
C GLU A 423 -83.60 21.51 -7.38
N HIS A 424 -83.88 22.36 -8.38
CA HIS A 424 -83.03 22.49 -9.56
C HIS A 424 -81.66 23.09 -9.20
N GLN A 425 -81.62 24.12 -8.34
CA GLN A 425 -80.38 24.70 -7.80
C GLN A 425 -79.61 23.67 -6.96
N ARG A 426 -80.31 22.88 -6.11
CA ARG A 426 -79.72 21.77 -5.35
C ARG A 426 -79.11 20.73 -6.28
N GLN A 427 -79.78 20.37 -7.37
CA GLN A 427 -79.26 19.40 -8.32
C GLN A 427 -78.03 19.94 -9.06
N GLN A 428 -78.08 21.19 -9.54
CA GLN A 428 -76.94 21.84 -10.18
C GLN A 428 -75.72 21.93 -9.24
N ALA A 429 -75.95 22.13 -7.93
CA ALA A 429 -74.89 22.10 -6.93
C ALA A 429 -74.32 20.69 -6.68
N LEU A 430 -75.15 19.63 -6.73
CA LEU A 430 -74.68 18.24 -6.68
C LEU A 430 -73.84 17.88 -7.91
N ASP A 431 -74.29 18.27 -9.11
CA ASP A 431 -73.57 18.02 -10.36
C ASP A 431 -72.19 18.72 -10.33
N GLN A 432 -72.12 19.96 -9.81
CA GLN A 432 -70.86 20.68 -9.59
C GLN A 432 -69.96 20.02 -8.53
N LEU A 433 -70.53 19.45 -7.47
CA LEU A 433 -69.77 18.70 -6.45
C LEU A 433 -69.19 17.42 -7.04
N GLN A 434 -69.96 16.64 -7.81
CA GLN A 434 -69.45 15.45 -8.50
C GLN A 434 -68.32 15.80 -9.48
N ASP A 435 -68.46 16.89 -10.24
CA ASP A 435 -67.43 17.35 -11.17
C ASP A 435 -66.15 17.81 -10.43
N LEU A 436 -66.28 18.36 -9.21
CA LEU A 436 -65.15 18.66 -8.32
C LEU A 436 -64.52 17.41 -7.69
N GLU A 437 -65.32 16.40 -7.30
CA GLU A 437 -64.84 15.12 -6.79
C GLU A 437 -64.06 14.34 -7.86
N GLU A 438 -64.54 14.31 -9.11
CA GLU A 438 -63.81 13.73 -10.23
C GLU A 438 -62.49 14.47 -10.50
N ARG A 439 -62.50 15.81 -10.48
CA ARG A 439 -61.27 16.61 -10.64
C ARG A 439 -60.30 16.37 -9.49
N HIS A 440 -60.80 16.20 -8.26
CA HIS A 440 -59.98 15.83 -7.10
C HIS A 440 -59.40 14.42 -7.27
N GLY A 441 -60.19 13.43 -7.67
CA GLY A 441 -59.75 12.06 -7.94
C GLY A 441 -58.69 11.96 -9.04
N ARG A 442 -58.85 12.72 -10.12
CA ARG A 442 -57.83 12.86 -11.18
C ARG A 442 -56.53 13.44 -10.60
N LYS A 443 -56.61 14.47 -9.75
CA LYS A 443 -55.44 15.10 -9.11
C LYS A 443 -54.80 14.25 -8.01
N THR A 444 -55.54 13.45 -7.25
CA THR A 444 -54.94 12.45 -6.35
C THR A 444 -54.17 11.41 -7.15
N ASN A 445 -54.76 10.88 -8.23
CA ASN A 445 -54.10 9.89 -9.09
C ASN A 445 -52.82 10.42 -9.76
N GLU A 446 -52.84 11.67 -10.25
CA GLU A 446 -51.65 12.38 -10.73
C GLU A 446 -50.57 12.52 -9.64
N SER A 447 -50.98 12.88 -8.41
CA SER A 447 -50.06 13.05 -7.28
C SER A 447 -49.44 11.72 -6.85
N GLU A 448 -50.22 10.63 -6.80
CA GLU A 448 -49.71 9.30 -6.50
C GLU A 448 -48.77 8.79 -7.60
N ALA A 449 -49.10 8.99 -8.88
CA ALA A 449 -48.21 8.66 -9.98
C ALA A 449 -46.88 9.43 -9.91
N SER A 450 -46.91 10.67 -9.43
CA SER A 450 -45.71 11.47 -9.18
C SER A 450 -44.91 10.96 -7.97
N ILE A 451 -45.59 10.53 -6.90
CA ILE A 451 -44.96 9.90 -5.72
C ILE A 451 -44.35 8.53 -6.07
N ARG A 452 -44.97 7.74 -6.96
CA ARG A 452 -44.41 6.48 -7.49
C ARG A 452 -43.09 6.74 -8.23
N ARG A 453 -43.10 7.66 -9.19
CA ARG A 453 -41.90 8.08 -9.94
C ARG A 453 -40.80 8.65 -9.03
N ALA A 454 -41.16 9.43 -8.01
CA ALA A 454 -40.21 9.94 -7.03
C ALA A 454 -39.51 8.79 -6.29
N ARG A 455 -40.28 7.84 -5.72
CA ARG A 455 -39.75 6.64 -5.04
C ARG A 455 -38.91 5.74 -5.96
N GLU A 456 -39.26 5.65 -7.24
CA GLU A 456 -38.46 4.94 -8.25
C GLU A 456 -37.13 5.65 -8.50
N SER A 457 -37.12 6.98 -8.59
CA SER A 457 -35.88 7.77 -8.71
C SER A 457 -35.02 7.72 -7.44
N GLU A 458 -35.61 7.75 -6.25
CA GLU A 458 -34.93 7.58 -4.95
C GLU A 458 -34.25 6.21 -4.86
N ARG A 459 -34.93 5.13 -5.27
CA ARG A 459 -34.35 3.78 -5.34
C ARG A 459 -33.16 3.71 -6.30
N LEU A 460 -33.28 4.29 -7.50
CA LEU A 460 -32.18 4.33 -8.47
C LEU A 460 -31.01 5.20 -7.99
N LEU A 461 -31.27 6.28 -7.25
CA LEU A 461 -30.21 7.08 -6.63
C LEU A 461 -29.50 6.31 -5.51
N ALA A 462 -30.24 5.63 -4.62
CA ALA A 462 -29.67 4.79 -3.57
C ALA A 462 -28.85 3.62 -4.14
N GLU A 463 -29.33 2.96 -5.21
CA GLU A 463 -28.60 1.91 -5.90
C GLU A 463 -27.30 2.45 -6.56
N ASN A 464 -27.35 3.65 -7.15
CA ASN A 464 -26.17 4.30 -7.70
C ASN A 464 -25.20 4.77 -6.62
N GLN A 465 -25.68 5.25 -5.47
CA GLN A 465 -24.85 5.57 -4.30
C GLN A 465 -24.13 4.32 -3.80
N GLY A 466 -24.82 3.20 -3.59
CA GLY A 466 -24.22 1.91 -3.26
C GLY A 466 -23.17 1.45 -4.27
N LYS A 467 -23.44 1.60 -5.58
CA LYS A 467 -22.46 1.35 -6.66
C LYS A 467 -21.26 2.31 -6.61
N THR A 468 -21.40 3.55 -6.13
CA THR A 468 -20.24 4.46 -5.94
C THR A 468 -19.44 4.10 -4.69
N GLU A 469 -20.08 3.78 -3.58
CA GLU A 469 -19.41 3.31 -2.36
C GLU A 469 -18.66 2.00 -2.59
N GLU A 470 -19.22 1.05 -3.36
CA GLU A 470 -18.52 -0.18 -3.72
C GLU A 470 -17.24 0.11 -4.52
N ARG A 471 -17.30 1.06 -5.47
CA ARG A 471 -16.11 1.48 -6.23
C ARG A 471 -15.10 2.16 -5.30
N GLN A 472 -15.54 3.01 -4.37
CA GLN A 472 -14.69 3.62 -3.36
C GLN A 472 -14.03 2.57 -2.44
N ARG A 473 -14.78 1.57 -1.95
CA ARG A 473 -14.26 0.44 -1.17
C ARG A 473 -13.21 -0.35 -1.97
N LYS A 474 -13.52 -0.72 -3.22
CA LYS A 474 -12.59 -1.41 -4.14
C LYS A 474 -11.31 -0.58 -4.40
N LEU A 475 -11.41 0.73 -4.54
CA LEU A 475 -10.24 1.63 -4.67
C LEU A 475 -9.44 1.74 -3.38
N LEU A 476 -10.09 1.87 -2.22
CA LEU A 476 -9.42 1.91 -0.90
C LEU A 476 -8.67 0.60 -0.61
N ASP A 477 -9.25 -0.55 -0.95
CA ASP A 477 -8.61 -1.86 -0.78
C ASP A 477 -7.47 -2.08 -1.78
N MET A 478 -7.58 -1.57 -3.01
CA MET A 478 -6.45 -1.51 -3.94
C MET A 478 -5.31 -0.63 -3.39
N VAL A 479 -5.62 0.54 -2.80
CA VAL A 479 -4.62 1.41 -2.15
C VAL A 479 -3.99 0.74 -0.92
N LYS A 480 -4.76 0.00 -0.10
CA LYS A 480 -4.20 -0.82 0.99
C LYS A 480 -3.26 -1.91 0.45
N HIS A 481 -3.66 -2.60 -0.62
CA HIS A 481 -2.84 -3.63 -1.25
C HIS A 481 -1.53 -3.06 -1.81
N LEU A 482 -1.60 -1.95 -2.55
CA LEU A 482 -0.42 -1.25 -3.08
C LEU A 482 0.51 -0.76 -1.95
N LYS A 483 -0.02 -0.13 -0.90
CA LYS A 483 0.76 0.24 0.30
C LYS A 483 1.38 -0.97 1.00
N SER A 484 0.71 -2.12 0.99
CA SER A 484 1.29 -3.37 1.52
C SER A 484 2.42 -3.92 0.64
N LYS A 485 2.35 -3.70 -0.68
CA LYS A 485 3.36 -4.11 -1.66
C LYS A 485 4.59 -3.21 -1.61
N CYS A 486 4.43 -1.88 -1.55
CA CYS A 486 5.55 -0.96 -1.32
C CYS A 486 6.31 -1.34 -0.05
N ARG A 487 5.61 -1.53 1.07
CA ARG A 487 6.19 -2.00 2.35
C ARG A 487 6.88 -3.37 2.28
N LYS A 488 6.57 -4.22 1.31
CA LYS A 488 7.32 -5.47 1.07
C LYS A 488 8.61 -5.19 0.31
N LEU A 489 8.51 -4.46 -0.81
CA LEU A 489 9.64 -4.05 -1.63
C LEU A 489 10.65 -3.19 -0.85
N GLU A 490 10.18 -2.30 0.03
CA GLU A 490 10.99 -1.52 0.99
C GLU A 490 11.85 -2.45 1.86
N ARG A 491 11.24 -3.45 2.51
CA ARG A 491 11.97 -4.43 3.34
C ARG A 491 12.85 -5.39 2.56
N GLU A 492 12.44 -5.76 1.34
CA GLU A 492 13.24 -6.59 0.43
C GLU A 492 14.50 -5.82 -0.03
N HIS A 493 14.37 -4.53 -0.30
CA HIS A 493 15.48 -3.62 -0.59
C HIS A 493 16.37 -3.40 0.65
N GLU A 494 15.80 -3.13 1.82
CA GLU A 494 16.54 -3.03 3.09
C GLU A 494 17.33 -4.32 3.37
N SER A 495 16.69 -5.49 3.26
CA SER A 495 17.33 -6.78 3.47
C SER A 495 18.43 -7.06 2.43
N SER A 496 18.22 -6.68 1.17
CA SER A 496 19.22 -6.77 0.11
C SER A 496 20.43 -5.87 0.43
N SER A 497 20.19 -4.62 0.81
CA SER A 497 21.22 -3.66 1.21
C SER A 497 22.04 -4.16 2.41
N HIS A 498 21.39 -4.70 3.46
CA HIS A 498 22.09 -5.29 4.61
C HIS A 498 22.92 -6.51 4.20
N SER A 499 22.42 -7.35 3.28
CA SER A 499 23.21 -8.48 2.77
C SER A 499 24.41 -8.01 1.94
N SER A 500 24.24 -6.95 1.13
CA SER A 500 25.32 -6.36 0.34
C SER A 500 26.40 -5.75 1.24
N SER A 501 26.01 -5.05 2.33
CA SER A 501 26.95 -4.57 3.35
C SER A 501 27.75 -5.73 3.92
N GLN A 502 27.10 -6.79 4.40
CA GLN A 502 27.79 -7.97 4.93
C GLN A 502 28.68 -8.71 3.92
N HIS A 503 28.45 -8.54 2.61
CA HIS A 503 29.34 -9.05 1.57
C HIS A 503 30.52 -8.11 1.32
N GLN A 504 30.32 -6.79 1.40
CA GLN A 504 31.41 -5.81 1.39
C GLN A 504 32.31 -5.96 2.62
N ASP A 505 31.73 -6.00 3.83
CA ASP A 505 32.46 -6.12 5.10
C ASP A 505 33.42 -7.33 5.06
N ARG A 506 32.91 -8.51 4.65
CA ARG A 506 33.71 -9.73 4.46
C ARG A 506 34.75 -9.61 3.35
N SER A 507 34.46 -8.86 2.28
CA SER A 507 35.43 -8.60 1.22
C SER A 507 36.57 -7.70 1.72
N GLU A 508 36.28 -6.73 2.58
CA GLU A 508 37.29 -5.89 3.21
C GLU A 508 38.11 -6.65 4.25
N GLU A 509 37.50 -7.57 5.02
CA GLU A 509 38.20 -8.52 5.89
C GLU A 509 39.18 -9.39 5.09
N LEU A 510 38.71 -10.02 4.00
CA LEU A 510 39.55 -10.86 3.12
C LEU A 510 40.67 -10.07 2.44
N LEU A 511 40.46 -8.78 2.13
CA LEU A 511 41.52 -7.90 1.62
C LEU A 511 42.59 -7.64 2.69
N LYS A 512 42.19 -7.35 3.93
CA LYS A 512 43.10 -7.15 5.08
C LYS A 512 43.90 -8.43 5.38
N GLU A 513 43.28 -9.61 5.32
CA GLU A 513 43.98 -10.91 5.42
C GLU A 513 44.98 -11.11 4.26
N ASN A 514 44.59 -10.76 3.02
CA ASN A 514 45.45 -10.86 1.85
C ASN A 514 46.70 -9.95 1.96
N GLU A 515 46.53 -8.74 2.51
CA GLU A 515 47.62 -7.81 2.80
C GLU A 515 48.54 -8.31 3.93
N ALA A 516 47.97 -8.84 5.01
CA ALA A 516 48.75 -9.48 6.08
C ALA A 516 49.58 -10.68 5.56
N LEU A 517 48.99 -11.52 4.68
CA LEU A 517 49.69 -12.62 4.02
C LEU A 517 50.77 -12.15 3.04
N LYS A 518 50.55 -11.04 2.31
CA LYS A 518 51.58 -10.39 1.48
C LYS A 518 52.75 -9.89 2.32
N MET A 519 52.49 -9.21 3.44
CA MET A 519 53.54 -8.76 4.37
C MET A 519 54.30 -9.93 4.99
N HIS A 520 53.60 -10.98 5.42
CA HIS A 520 54.24 -12.20 5.94
C HIS A 520 55.15 -12.86 4.87
N LYS A 521 54.69 -12.95 3.62
CA LYS A 521 55.49 -13.44 2.50
C LYS A 521 56.74 -12.58 2.25
N ALA A 522 56.62 -11.26 2.27
CA ALA A 522 57.75 -10.34 2.10
C ALA A 522 58.80 -10.53 3.21
N ASN A 523 58.37 -10.58 4.47
CA ASN A 523 59.24 -10.83 5.62
C ASN A 523 59.95 -12.19 5.53
N MET A 524 59.26 -13.22 5.05
CA MET A 524 59.87 -14.54 4.81
C MET A 524 60.85 -14.53 3.63
N SER A 525 60.61 -13.72 2.60
CA SER A 525 61.57 -13.50 1.50
C SER A 525 62.86 -12.85 2.01
N HIS A 526 62.75 -11.73 2.73
CA HIS A 526 63.92 -11.05 3.32
C HIS A 526 64.70 -11.95 4.29
N ARG A 527 64.01 -12.83 5.04
CA ARG A 527 64.66 -13.85 5.86
C ARG A 527 65.39 -14.91 5.02
N MET A 528 64.85 -15.34 3.89
CA MET A 528 65.54 -16.24 2.96
C MET A 528 66.73 -15.54 2.29
N GLU A 529 66.61 -14.27 1.92
CA GLU A 529 67.69 -13.45 1.33
C GLU A 529 68.84 -13.21 2.32
N ASN A 530 68.53 -13.01 3.62
CA ASN A 530 69.54 -13.00 4.69
C ASN A 530 70.28 -14.34 4.78
N LEU A 531 69.56 -15.46 4.86
CA LEU A 531 70.16 -16.80 4.92
C LEU A 531 70.97 -17.14 3.64
N GLN A 532 70.56 -16.64 2.47
CA GLN A 532 71.32 -16.78 1.22
C GLN A 532 72.63 -15.97 1.26
N ARG A 533 72.63 -14.76 1.82
CA ARG A 533 73.85 -13.98 2.07
C ARG A 533 74.77 -14.66 3.10
N GLU A 534 74.23 -15.13 4.22
CA GLU A 534 75.01 -15.89 5.22
C GLU A 534 75.66 -17.15 4.62
N ILE A 535 74.95 -17.88 3.75
CA ILE A 535 75.50 -19.02 3.01
C ILE A 535 76.59 -18.57 2.03
N ALA A 536 76.41 -17.45 1.31
CA ALA A 536 77.42 -16.92 0.41
C ALA A 536 78.69 -16.49 1.17
N ASP A 537 78.57 -15.80 2.30
CA ASP A 537 79.69 -15.40 3.16
C ASP A 537 80.44 -16.63 3.72
N ILE A 538 79.72 -17.70 4.07
CA ILE A 538 80.33 -18.97 4.51
C ILE A 538 81.05 -19.65 3.35
N LEU A 539 80.47 -19.71 2.16
CA LEU A 539 81.11 -20.26 0.97
C LEU A 539 82.36 -19.47 0.56
N GLU A 540 82.34 -18.13 0.69
CA GLU A 540 83.49 -17.28 0.42
C GLU A 540 84.60 -17.46 1.47
N LYS A 541 84.24 -17.65 2.75
CA LYS A 541 85.19 -18.01 3.82
C LYS A 541 85.80 -19.40 3.59
N LEU A 542 84.99 -20.38 3.19
CA LEU A 542 85.46 -21.72 2.81
C LEU A 542 86.40 -21.65 1.60
N ALA A 543 86.06 -20.92 0.54
CA ALA A 543 86.94 -20.76 -0.63
C ALA A 543 88.29 -20.11 -0.28
N ARG A 544 88.32 -19.13 0.64
CA ARG A 544 89.57 -18.57 1.18
C ARG A 544 90.35 -19.59 2.00
N GLN A 545 89.68 -20.43 2.79
CA GLN A 545 90.32 -21.49 3.57
C GLN A 545 90.86 -22.61 2.69
N ASP A 546 90.12 -23.03 1.66
CA ASP A 546 90.57 -24.00 0.66
C ASP A 546 91.82 -23.48 -0.07
N GLU A 547 91.85 -22.22 -0.51
CA GLU A 547 93.04 -21.67 -1.15
C GLU A 547 94.23 -21.54 -0.19
N GLN A 548 93.99 -21.18 1.09
CA GLN A 548 95.03 -21.25 2.13
C GLN A 548 95.54 -22.68 2.35
N LEU A 549 94.65 -23.69 2.34
CA LEU A 549 95.04 -25.10 2.42
C LEU A 549 95.82 -25.54 1.17
N ARG A 550 95.50 -25.05 -0.03
CA ARG A 550 96.26 -25.33 -1.25
C ARG A 550 97.65 -24.69 -1.23
N LEU A 551 97.77 -23.46 -0.73
CA LEU A 551 99.08 -22.83 -0.49
C LEU A 551 99.88 -23.62 0.56
N LYS A 552 99.23 -24.10 1.62
CA LYS A 552 99.88 -24.98 2.61
C LYS A 552 100.21 -26.37 2.06
N ASP A 553 99.43 -26.93 1.14
CA ASP A 553 99.78 -28.16 0.41
C ASP A 553 100.97 -27.93 -0.53
N ILE A 554 101.10 -26.75 -1.15
CA ILE A 554 102.28 -26.38 -1.95
C ILE A 554 103.51 -26.28 -1.03
N GLU A 555 103.45 -25.52 0.06
CA GLU A 555 104.53 -25.46 1.07
C GLU A 555 104.88 -26.86 1.60
N VAL A 556 103.88 -27.69 1.92
CA VAL A 556 104.06 -29.06 2.39
C VAL A 556 104.63 -29.96 1.29
N ASN A 557 104.36 -29.71 0.00
CA ASN A 557 104.93 -30.47 -1.10
C ASN A 557 106.37 -30.01 -1.43
N GLU A 558 106.69 -28.73 -1.27
CA GLU A 558 108.07 -28.21 -1.31
C GLU A 558 108.88 -28.78 -0.14
N MET A 559 108.33 -28.76 1.08
CA MET A 559 108.92 -29.39 2.26
C MET A 559 109.01 -30.91 2.11
N LYS A 560 108.03 -31.60 1.50
CA LYS A 560 108.18 -33.02 1.12
C LYS A 560 109.28 -33.22 0.08
N SER A 561 109.47 -32.30 -0.87
CA SER A 561 110.55 -32.40 -1.86
C SER A 561 111.94 -32.23 -1.20
N SER A 562 112.04 -31.33 -0.22
CA SER A 562 113.23 -31.13 0.60
C SER A 562 113.46 -32.31 1.53
N CYS A 563 112.41 -32.82 2.17
CA CYS A 563 112.45 -34.07 2.92
C CYS A 563 112.75 -35.28 2.03
N LEU A 564 112.39 -35.31 0.75
CA LEU A 564 112.75 -36.39 -0.19
C LEU A 564 114.20 -36.29 -0.65
N LYS A 565 114.77 -35.08 -0.76
CA LYS A 565 116.22 -34.88 -0.94
C LYS A 565 116.97 -35.31 0.32
N LEU A 566 116.54 -34.86 1.50
CA LEU A 566 117.09 -35.30 2.78
C LEU A 566 116.87 -36.79 3.04
N ASP A 567 115.79 -37.39 2.54
CA ASP A 567 115.53 -38.83 2.64
C ASP A 567 116.27 -39.62 1.54
N GLN A 568 116.69 -38.97 0.45
CA GLN A 568 117.69 -39.51 -0.49
C GLN A 568 119.09 -39.43 0.13
N GLU A 569 119.49 -38.31 0.72
CA GLU A 569 120.74 -38.17 1.48
C GLU A 569 120.76 -39.13 2.68
N LEU A 570 119.62 -39.32 3.38
CA LEU A 570 119.47 -40.35 4.40
C LEU A 570 119.31 -41.76 3.82
N ARG A 571 119.03 -41.96 2.54
CA ARG A 571 119.12 -43.29 1.88
C ARG A 571 120.53 -43.56 1.38
N GLU A 572 121.28 -42.55 0.98
CA GLU A 572 122.70 -42.67 0.63
C GLU A 572 123.51 -42.88 1.91
N ASN A 573 123.22 -42.12 2.97
CA ASN A 573 123.74 -42.39 4.31
C ASN A 573 123.21 -43.72 4.88
N ARG A 574 121.91 -44.07 4.80
CA ARG A 574 121.45 -45.42 5.20
C ARG A 574 122.08 -46.51 4.33
N ASN A 575 122.38 -46.30 3.05
CA ASN A 575 123.11 -47.28 2.23
C ASN A 575 124.59 -47.38 2.61
N LEU A 576 125.17 -46.37 3.28
CA LEU A 576 126.44 -46.49 4.00
C LEU A 576 126.23 -47.19 5.35
N THR A 577 125.17 -46.86 6.10
CA THR A 577 124.79 -47.49 7.36
C THR A 577 124.32 -48.94 7.20
N ASP A 578 123.80 -49.39 6.06
CA ASP A 578 123.37 -50.77 5.74
C ASP A 578 124.48 -51.56 5.04
N LYS A 579 125.55 -50.89 4.58
CA LYS A 579 126.85 -51.56 4.41
C LYS A 579 127.41 -51.85 5.80
N LEU A 580 127.55 -50.83 6.65
CA LEU A 580 128.00 -50.96 8.04
C LEU A 580 127.10 -51.85 8.93
N GLU A 581 125.78 -51.89 8.69
CA GLU A 581 124.80 -52.74 9.38
C GLU A 581 124.58 -54.07 8.65
N GLY A 582 124.97 -54.20 7.38
CA GLY A 582 125.12 -55.51 6.72
C GLY A 582 126.34 -56.24 7.27
N GLU A 583 127.44 -55.51 7.40
CA GLU A 583 128.65 -55.81 8.17
C GLU A 583 128.37 -56.05 9.68
N LEU A 584 127.14 -55.77 10.18
CA LEU A 584 126.70 -56.02 11.56
C LEU A 584 125.49 -56.98 11.70
N ARG A 585 124.66 -57.19 10.67
CA ARG A 585 123.54 -58.16 10.67
C ARG A 585 123.96 -59.52 10.13
N GLY A 586 125.03 -59.57 9.33
CA GLY A 586 125.90 -60.74 9.27
C GLY A 586 126.33 -61.19 10.66
N GLU A 587 126.46 -60.25 11.62
CA GLU A 587 126.73 -60.53 13.04
C GLU A 587 125.50 -60.81 13.93
N GLN A 588 124.26 -60.82 13.43
CA GLN A 588 123.07 -60.95 14.30
C GLN A 588 122.08 -62.09 14.04
N SER A 589 121.59 -62.33 12.82
CA SER A 589 120.32 -63.08 12.60
C SER A 589 120.42 -64.61 12.84
N ARG A 590 120.50 -64.96 14.13
CA ARG A 590 120.89 -66.25 14.68
C ARG A 590 119.80 -66.68 15.71
N PHE A 591 118.50 -66.68 15.30
CA PHE A 591 117.35 -66.41 16.22
C PHE A 591 116.05 -67.28 16.07
N MET A 592 114.85 -66.73 16.38
CA MET A 592 113.67 -67.41 17.00
C MET A 592 112.28 -67.09 16.37
N ILE A 593 111.23 -67.92 16.62
CA ILE A 593 109.86 -67.91 16.03
C ILE A 593 108.75 -68.06 17.11
N LEU A 594 107.47 -67.63 16.89
CA LEU A 594 106.34 -67.67 17.86
C LEU A 594 104.95 -68.18 17.32
N SER A 595 103.79 -67.58 17.69
CA SER A 595 102.51 -68.28 17.99
C SER A 595 101.19 -67.71 17.35
N ASN A 596 99.99 -68.10 17.86
CA ASN A 596 98.66 -68.15 17.19
C ASN A 596 97.44 -67.76 18.10
N GLU A 597 96.18 -68.04 17.66
CA GLU A 597 94.97 -68.45 18.46
C GLU A 597 93.69 -67.56 18.68
N LYS A 598 93.69 -66.22 18.62
CA LYS A 598 92.49 -65.39 18.97
C LYS A 598 91.21 -65.69 18.12
N LEU A 599 90.04 -66.00 18.74
CA LEU A 599 88.72 -65.83 18.05
C LEU A 599 87.40 -65.73 18.89
N LYS A 600 87.18 -66.57 19.91
CA LYS A 600 85.84 -67.10 20.33
C LYS A 600 84.75 -66.16 20.94
N VAL A 601 84.78 -64.84 20.79
CA VAL A 601 84.12 -63.93 21.78
C VAL A 601 82.70 -63.40 21.45
N GLU A 602 82.28 -63.32 20.17
CA GLU A 602 81.35 -62.25 19.75
C GLU A 602 79.83 -62.42 20.07
N GLN A 603 79.33 -63.61 20.37
CA GLN A 603 77.88 -63.92 20.19
C GLN A 603 76.92 -63.59 21.35
N GLN A 604 77.36 -62.93 22.43
CA GLN A 604 76.55 -62.76 23.66
C GLN A 604 75.70 -61.45 23.73
N LEU A 605 75.58 -60.70 22.63
CA LEU A 605 75.25 -59.26 22.67
C LEU A 605 73.75 -58.87 22.73
N ASP A 606 72.84 -59.61 22.06
CA ASP A 606 71.56 -59.02 21.62
C ASP A 606 70.34 -59.19 22.54
N SER A 607 70.45 -59.95 23.64
CA SER A 607 69.28 -60.50 24.35
C SER A 607 68.41 -59.50 25.14
N THR A 608 68.93 -58.33 25.53
CA THR A 608 68.29 -57.48 26.58
C THR A 608 67.75 -56.13 26.10
N LYS A 609 67.83 -55.80 24.80
CA LYS A 609 67.49 -54.47 24.24
C LYS A 609 66.03 -54.01 24.42
N ALA A 610 65.11 -54.88 24.86
CA ALA A 610 63.66 -54.63 24.82
C ALA A 610 63.05 -53.97 26.07
N THR A 611 63.73 -53.98 27.23
CA THR A 611 63.14 -53.54 28.52
C THR A 611 63.05 -52.02 28.71
N LEU A 612 63.56 -51.23 27.75
CA LEU A 612 63.74 -49.78 27.89
C LEU A 612 62.46 -48.94 27.59
N HIS A 613 61.36 -49.58 27.19
CA HIS A 613 60.19 -48.93 26.58
C HIS A 613 59.44 -47.93 27.49
N ASP A 614 59.08 -48.33 28.71
CA ASP A 614 58.03 -47.62 29.47
C ASP A 614 58.54 -46.56 30.46
N ALA A 615 59.86 -46.46 30.66
CA ALA A 615 60.48 -45.39 31.45
C ALA A 615 60.19 -43.98 30.88
N GLN A 616 59.78 -43.89 29.61
CA GLN A 616 59.61 -42.63 28.89
C GLN A 616 58.34 -41.84 29.28
N GLY A 617 57.34 -42.48 29.89
CA GLY A 617 56.03 -41.89 30.16
C GLY A 617 55.98 -40.84 31.29
N GLN A 618 56.84 -40.96 32.31
CA GLN A 618 56.82 -40.04 33.47
C GLN A 618 57.27 -38.61 33.12
N ASN A 619 58.03 -38.45 32.02
CA ASN A 619 58.83 -37.26 31.73
C ASN A 619 58.02 -36.07 31.15
N GLN A 620 56.69 -36.18 31.03
CA GLN A 620 55.84 -35.09 30.53
C GLN A 620 55.11 -34.30 31.64
N ARG A 621 55.14 -34.76 32.91
CA ARG A 621 54.48 -34.07 34.03
C ARG A 621 55.02 -32.65 34.26
N THR A 622 56.34 -32.51 34.40
CA THR A 622 56.95 -31.44 35.19
C THR A 622 57.38 -30.20 34.40
N GLN A 623 57.31 -30.20 33.06
CA GLN A 623 57.99 -29.18 32.24
C GLN A 623 57.13 -28.02 31.74
N ARG A 624 55.81 -27.97 32.01
CA ARG A 624 54.94 -26.85 31.56
C ARG A 624 54.07 -26.19 32.63
N GLU A 625 54.00 -26.72 33.84
CA GLU A 625 53.48 -25.97 35.00
C GLU A 625 54.32 -24.70 35.27
N LEU A 626 55.62 -24.76 34.95
CA LEU A 626 56.65 -23.81 35.40
C LEU A 626 56.96 -22.63 34.46
N ARG A 627 56.13 -22.33 33.45
CA ARG A 627 56.39 -21.20 32.53
C ARG A 627 55.34 -20.11 32.64
N ASP A 628 54.23 -20.27 31.95
CA ASP A 628 53.42 -19.12 31.57
C ASP A 628 52.27 -18.76 32.55
N ILE A 629 52.32 -19.30 33.78
CA ILE A 629 51.84 -18.59 34.99
C ILE A 629 52.38 -17.14 35.01
N THR A 630 53.62 -16.98 34.56
CA THR A 630 54.32 -15.70 34.54
C THR A 630 53.91 -14.83 33.35
N ARG A 631 53.37 -15.43 32.27
CA ARG A 631 52.90 -14.66 31.11
C ARG A 631 51.50 -14.10 31.37
N GLN A 632 51.51 -13.02 32.13
CA GLN A 632 50.59 -11.88 31.97
C GLN A 632 49.11 -12.30 32.13
N LYS A 633 48.56 -12.42 33.35
CA LYS A 633 48.84 -11.61 34.56
C LYS A 633 48.75 -10.07 34.33
N ALA A 634 48.56 -9.63 33.09
CA ALA A 634 48.50 -8.21 32.71
C ALA A 634 47.36 -7.90 31.73
N GLU A 635 47.16 -8.74 30.70
CA GLU A 635 46.31 -8.38 29.56
C GLU A 635 44.79 -8.46 29.83
N LEU A 636 44.34 -9.27 30.80
CA LEU A 636 42.91 -9.39 31.17
C LEU A 636 42.57 -8.91 32.59
N THR A 637 43.55 -8.31 33.28
CA THR A 637 43.32 -7.53 34.51
C THR A 637 42.42 -6.30 34.25
N THR A 638 42.29 -5.89 32.97
CA THR A 638 41.46 -4.80 32.47
C THR A 638 40.01 -5.19 32.16
N GLN A 639 39.74 -6.38 31.60
CA GLN A 639 38.39 -6.78 31.19
C GLN A 639 37.47 -7.19 32.36
N PHE A 640 38.02 -7.80 33.42
CA PHE A 640 37.18 -8.27 34.53
C PHE A 640 36.64 -7.13 35.42
N SER A 641 37.28 -5.95 35.39
CA SER A 641 36.75 -4.70 35.97
C SER A 641 35.46 -4.23 35.31
N GLU A 642 35.35 -4.39 33.98
CA GLU A 642 34.16 -3.99 33.23
C GLU A 642 33.01 -4.96 33.49
N LEU A 643 33.28 -6.27 33.47
CA LEU A 643 32.30 -7.31 33.77
C LEU A 643 31.78 -7.24 35.22
N THR A 644 32.60 -6.83 36.19
CA THR A 644 32.15 -6.65 37.59
C THR A 644 31.36 -5.36 37.82
N ALA A 645 31.54 -4.33 36.99
CA ALA A 645 30.64 -3.17 36.96
C ALA A 645 29.27 -3.56 36.38
N GLN A 646 29.25 -4.29 35.25
CA GLN A 646 28.02 -4.80 34.64
C GLN A 646 27.27 -5.76 35.56
N LYS A 647 27.98 -6.63 36.30
CA LYS A 647 27.36 -7.53 37.29
C LYS A 647 26.54 -6.77 38.34
N LYS A 648 27.04 -5.65 38.87
CA LYS A 648 26.31 -4.80 39.84
C LYS A 648 25.07 -4.08 39.26
N VAL A 649 24.86 -4.13 37.94
CA VAL A 649 23.62 -3.69 37.29
C VAL A 649 22.67 -4.89 37.12
N VAL A 650 23.18 -6.05 36.72
CA VAL A 650 22.40 -7.30 36.61
C VAL A 650 21.88 -7.78 37.97
N ASP A 651 22.68 -7.71 39.04
CA ASP A 651 22.25 -8.10 40.39
C ASP A 651 21.01 -7.27 40.83
N ARG A 652 20.98 -5.96 40.53
CA ARG A 652 19.80 -5.10 40.80
C ARG A 652 18.61 -5.39 39.88
N GLN A 653 18.84 -5.83 38.65
CA GLN A 653 17.77 -6.28 37.75
C GLN A 653 17.17 -7.61 38.22
N LEU A 654 17.95 -8.46 38.89
CA LEU A 654 17.46 -9.67 39.54
C LEU A 654 16.62 -9.36 40.79
N ASP A 655 17.02 -8.40 41.62
CA ASP A 655 16.20 -7.94 42.76
C ASP A 655 14.81 -7.44 42.28
N ILE A 656 14.79 -6.60 41.23
CA ILE A 656 13.55 -6.11 40.62
C ILE A 656 12.72 -7.27 40.04
N ALA A 657 13.35 -8.23 39.36
CA ALA A 657 12.65 -9.40 38.82
C ALA A 657 12.13 -10.36 39.91
N GLU A 658 12.78 -10.43 41.08
CA GLU A 658 12.30 -11.15 42.27
C GLU A 658 11.07 -10.45 42.88
N GLU A 659 11.06 -9.11 42.93
CA GLU A 659 9.89 -8.32 43.34
C GLU A 659 8.72 -8.45 42.35
N GLU A 660 8.97 -8.38 41.03
CA GLU A 660 7.96 -8.66 39.99
C GLU A 660 7.38 -10.07 40.11
N LYS A 661 8.23 -11.07 40.39
CA LYS A 661 7.84 -12.46 40.64
C LYS A 661 7.05 -12.65 41.95
N GLN A 662 7.33 -11.86 42.99
CA GLN A 662 6.50 -11.79 44.20
C GLN A 662 5.15 -11.13 43.88
N ASN A 663 5.14 -10.02 43.13
CA ASN A 663 3.93 -9.33 42.70
C ASN A 663 3.04 -10.25 41.86
N ILE A 664 3.57 -10.94 40.85
CA ILE A 664 2.83 -11.94 40.05
C ILE A 664 2.28 -13.07 40.93
N LYS A 665 3.01 -13.54 41.96
CA LYS A 665 2.49 -14.54 42.91
C LYS A 665 1.38 -13.98 43.82
N GLN A 666 1.49 -12.73 44.24
CA GLN A 666 0.42 -12.06 44.97
C GLN A 666 -0.79 -11.81 44.07
N ASP A 667 -0.59 -11.45 42.80
CA ASP A 667 -1.63 -11.17 41.83
C ASP A 667 -2.34 -12.44 41.39
N LEU A 668 -1.64 -13.58 41.26
CA LEU A 668 -2.26 -14.88 41.12
C LEU A 668 -3.12 -15.24 42.35
N LYS A 669 -2.67 -14.95 43.58
CA LYS A 669 -3.51 -15.13 44.79
C LYS A 669 -4.67 -14.14 44.88
N LYS A 670 -4.54 -12.93 44.34
CA LYS A 670 -5.64 -11.97 44.19
C LYS A 670 -6.61 -12.44 43.10
N LEU A 671 -6.13 -13.08 42.03
CA LEU A 671 -6.95 -13.62 40.94
C LEU A 671 -7.72 -14.87 41.37
N ASP A 672 -7.08 -15.74 42.15
CA ASP A 672 -7.65 -16.93 42.78
C ASP A 672 -8.74 -16.55 43.80
N LYS A 673 -8.44 -15.58 44.68
CA LYS A 673 -9.48 -14.96 45.54
C LYS A 673 -10.61 -14.34 44.73
N LYS A 674 -10.32 -13.57 43.68
CA LYS A 674 -11.35 -13.02 42.78
C LYS A 674 -12.17 -14.10 42.10
N PHE A 675 -11.58 -15.26 41.78
CA PHE A 675 -12.31 -16.38 41.19
C PHE A 675 -13.26 -17.03 42.20
N GLN A 676 -12.84 -17.22 43.46
CA GLN A 676 -13.71 -17.71 44.52
C GLN A 676 -14.78 -16.69 44.90
N GLU A 677 -14.42 -15.41 45.03
CA GLU A 677 -15.34 -14.28 45.20
C GLU A 677 -16.36 -14.23 44.05
N VAL A 678 -15.96 -14.54 42.80
CA VAL A 678 -16.87 -14.68 41.65
C VAL A 678 -17.74 -15.94 41.74
N GLN A 679 -17.26 -17.09 42.23
CA GLN A 679 -18.12 -18.26 42.46
C GLN A 679 -19.17 -18.00 43.53
N ASP A 680 -18.77 -17.46 44.67
CA ASP A 680 -19.66 -17.18 45.80
C ASP A 680 -20.64 -16.05 45.42
N TYR A 681 -20.17 -15.04 44.68
CA TYR A 681 -21.02 -14.03 44.05
C TYR A 681 -22.00 -14.64 43.05
N ASN A 682 -21.59 -15.61 42.21
CA ASN A 682 -22.48 -16.27 41.26
C ASN A 682 -23.57 -17.09 41.96
N VAL A 683 -23.27 -17.78 43.07
CA VAL A 683 -24.29 -18.49 43.86
C VAL A 683 -25.23 -17.51 44.56
N ALA A 684 -24.70 -16.47 45.21
CA ALA A 684 -25.53 -15.40 45.79
C ALA A 684 -26.36 -14.69 44.70
N LEU A 685 -25.82 -14.55 43.49
CA LEU A 685 -26.50 -14.00 42.32
C LEU A 685 -27.60 -14.94 41.81
N THR A 686 -27.46 -16.26 41.80
CA THR A 686 -28.58 -17.15 41.40
C THR A 686 -29.74 -17.10 42.39
N GLU A 687 -29.47 -17.05 43.70
CA GLU A 687 -30.55 -16.85 44.68
C GLU A 687 -31.16 -15.44 44.58
N LYS A 688 -30.32 -14.42 44.36
CA LYS A 688 -30.78 -13.04 44.16
C LYS A 688 -31.62 -12.93 42.89
N LEU A 689 -31.21 -13.55 41.79
CA LEU A 689 -31.97 -13.69 40.55
C LEU A 689 -33.30 -14.44 40.77
N HIS A 690 -33.36 -15.43 41.67
CA HIS A 690 -34.62 -16.11 41.99
C HIS A 690 -35.60 -15.20 42.76
N ARG A 691 -35.10 -14.43 43.73
CA ARG A 691 -35.89 -13.38 44.44
C ARG A 691 -36.27 -12.23 43.49
N GLU A 692 -35.38 -11.88 42.57
CA GLU A 692 -35.60 -10.93 41.48
C GLU A 692 -36.59 -11.47 40.44
N MET A 693 -36.72 -12.79 40.25
CA MET A 693 -37.74 -13.40 39.40
C MET A 693 -39.14 -13.37 40.03
N GLU A 694 -39.30 -13.66 41.32
CA GLU A 694 -40.61 -13.54 41.97
C GLU A 694 -41.03 -12.08 42.18
N THR A 695 -40.09 -11.19 42.50
CA THR A 695 -40.36 -9.74 42.46
C THR A 695 -40.53 -9.23 41.03
N ALA A 696 -39.90 -9.83 40.01
CA ALA A 696 -40.18 -9.54 38.60
C ALA A 696 -41.60 -9.95 38.23
N LYS A 697 -42.12 -11.13 38.63
CA LYS A 697 -43.56 -11.48 38.42
C LYS A 697 -44.50 -10.50 39.12
N GLY A 698 -44.20 -10.13 40.37
CA GLY A 698 -44.97 -9.12 41.11
C GLY A 698 -44.90 -7.73 40.46
N ASN A 699 -43.78 -7.40 39.84
CA ASN A 699 -43.60 -6.19 39.04
C ASN A 699 -44.20 -6.33 37.65
N GLU A 700 -44.23 -7.49 37.01
CA GLU A 700 -44.87 -7.79 35.73
C GLU A 700 -46.39 -7.63 35.86
N GLY A 701 -47.00 -8.07 36.96
CA GLY A 701 -48.41 -7.77 37.25
C GLY A 701 -48.69 -6.27 37.34
N LYS A 702 -47.79 -5.50 37.97
CA LYS A 702 -47.87 -4.03 38.02
C LYS A 702 -47.57 -3.38 36.67
N ILE A 703 -46.59 -3.87 35.93
CA ILE A 703 -46.16 -3.42 34.61
C ILE A 703 -47.23 -3.75 33.57
N VAL A 704 -47.99 -4.84 33.70
CA VAL A 704 -49.17 -5.14 32.86
C VAL A 704 -50.31 -4.19 33.22
N GLN A 705 -50.55 -3.90 34.50
CA GLN A 705 -51.54 -2.90 34.90
C GLN A 705 -51.16 -1.48 34.46
N ASP A 706 -49.87 -1.13 34.54
CA ASP A 706 -49.31 0.13 34.09
C ASP A 706 -49.13 0.17 32.56
N LEU A 707 -48.98 -0.95 31.86
CA LEU A 707 -49.12 -1.06 30.40
C LEU A 707 -50.58 -0.88 30.00
N MET A 708 -51.55 -1.33 30.79
CA MET A 708 -52.97 -1.00 30.54
C MET A 708 -53.32 0.46 30.87
N ARG A 709 -52.56 1.13 31.75
CA ARG A 709 -52.63 2.59 31.94
C ARG A 709 -51.91 3.32 30.81
N ARG A 710 -50.69 2.93 30.47
CA ARG A 710 -49.90 3.47 29.36
C ARG A 710 -50.60 3.27 28.04
N MET A 711 -51.03 2.08 27.64
CA MET A 711 -51.88 1.89 26.43
C MET A 711 -53.25 2.59 26.48
N LYS A 712 -53.62 3.29 27.55
CA LYS A 712 -54.73 4.27 27.57
C LYS A 712 -54.23 5.71 27.47
N CYS A 713 -53.15 6.06 28.16
CA CYS A 713 -52.40 7.30 27.99
C CYS A 713 -51.86 7.40 26.54
N GLU A 714 -51.00 6.49 26.10
CA GLU A 714 -50.54 6.26 24.72
C GLU A 714 -51.68 6.21 23.68
N LYS A 715 -52.91 5.79 24.04
CA LYS A 715 -54.08 5.92 23.14
C LYS A 715 -54.63 7.35 23.10
N ALA A 716 -54.80 8.02 24.23
CA ALA A 716 -55.19 9.44 24.26
C ALA A 716 -54.08 10.36 23.69
N GLU A 717 -52.81 9.99 23.87
CA GLU A 717 -51.61 10.64 23.38
C GLU A 717 -51.44 10.37 21.88
N SER A 718 -51.68 9.14 21.38
CA SER A 718 -51.71 8.91 19.93
C SER A 718 -52.98 9.44 19.26
N GLU A 719 -54.11 9.58 19.95
CA GLU A 719 -55.29 10.30 19.46
C GLU A 719 -55.05 11.82 19.42
N ALA A 720 -54.31 12.36 20.40
CA ALA A 720 -53.84 13.75 20.42
C ALA A 720 -52.73 13.99 19.39
N GLU A 721 -51.82 13.03 19.19
CA GLU A 721 -50.78 13.03 18.15
C GLU A 721 -51.43 12.88 16.78
N ILE A 722 -52.47 12.07 16.60
CA ILE A 722 -53.27 12.03 15.37
C ILE A 722 -53.99 13.37 15.12
N GLN A 723 -54.33 14.13 16.16
CA GLN A 723 -54.88 15.48 16.02
C GLN A 723 -53.77 16.52 15.70
N ALA A 724 -52.62 16.44 16.37
CA ALA A 724 -51.44 17.24 16.07
C ALA A 724 -50.95 16.97 14.65
N LEU A 725 -50.72 15.71 14.26
CA LEU A 725 -50.40 15.26 12.90
C LEU A 725 -51.49 15.60 11.87
N LYS A 726 -52.75 15.84 12.26
CA LYS A 726 -53.77 16.42 11.34
C LYS A 726 -53.56 17.93 11.14
N ILE A 727 -53.23 18.67 12.20
CA ILE A 727 -52.88 20.10 12.15
C ILE A 727 -51.56 20.27 11.40
N GLU A 728 -50.49 19.57 11.79
CA GLU A 728 -49.22 19.48 11.09
C GLU A 728 -49.38 18.93 9.66
N SER A 729 -50.34 18.05 9.36
CA SER A 729 -50.62 17.69 7.95
C SER A 729 -51.30 18.83 7.20
N ALA A 730 -52.13 19.65 7.83
CA ALA A 730 -52.70 20.84 7.21
C ALA A 730 -51.64 21.94 7.00
N GLU A 731 -50.75 22.14 7.97
CA GLU A 731 -49.60 23.05 7.89
C GLU A 731 -48.53 22.53 6.93
N ALA A 732 -48.25 21.23 6.88
CA ALA A 732 -47.40 20.61 5.86
C ALA A 732 -48.05 20.71 4.47
N ARG A 733 -49.38 20.62 4.36
CA ARG A 733 -50.08 20.87 3.08
C ARG A 733 -49.99 22.35 2.67
N SER A 734 -50.03 23.29 3.60
CA SER A 734 -49.91 24.73 3.31
C SER A 734 -48.45 25.13 3.01
N SER A 735 -47.49 24.64 3.79
CA SER A 735 -46.05 24.82 3.57
C SER A 735 -45.61 24.13 2.28
N THR A 736 -46.05 22.90 1.98
CA THR A 736 -45.77 22.24 0.68
C THR A 736 -46.51 22.93 -0.47
N LYS A 737 -47.62 23.66 -0.25
CA LYS A 737 -48.20 24.58 -1.27
C LYS A 737 -47.36 25.85 -1.44
N SER A 738 -46.69 26.34 -0.39
CA SER A 738 -45.74 27.47 -0.48
C SER A 738 -44.44 27.06 -1.17
N LEU A 739 -43.84 25.96 -0.72
CA LEU A 739 -42.64 25.33 -1.28
C LEU A 739 -42.86 24.89 -2.73
N ARG A 740 -44.03 24.35 -3.12
CA ARG A 740 -44.35 24.13 -4.54
C ARG A 740 -44.28 25.41 -5.35
N ARG A 741 -44.89 26.51 -4.89
CA ARG A 741 -44.75 27.83 -5.56
C ARG A 741 -43.34 28.42 -5.51
N GLN A 742 -42.48 28.01 -4.58
CA GLN A 742 -41.07 28.37 -4.55
C GLN A 742 -40.24 27.52 -5.53
N VAL A 743 -40.52 26.22 -5.62
CA VAL A 743 -39.92 25.28 -6.58
C VAL A 743 -40.41 25.55 -8.00
N GLU A 744 -41.66 26.01 -8.20
CA GLU A 744 -42.17 26.46 -9.50
C GLU A 744 -41.45 27.74 -9.97
N ARG A 745 -41.23 28.71 -9.08
CA ARG A 745 -40.39 29.89 -9.35
C ARG A 745 -38.95 29.51 -9.64
N GLY A 746 -38.34 28.70 -8.77
CA GLY A 746 -36.97 28.18 -8.95
C GLY A 746 -36.81 27.31 -10.20
N ASN A 747 -37.84 26.56 -10.62
CA ASN A 747 -37.84 25.83 -11.88
C ASN A 747 -37.93 26.77 -13.08
N GLY A 748 -38.69 27.86 -12.99
CA GLY A 748 -38.72 28.92 -14.00
C GLY A 748 -37.39 29.69 -14.09
N GLU A 749 -36.75 29.97 -12.96
CA GLU A 749 -35.40 30.54 -12.90
C GLU A 749 -34.36 29.56 -13.47
N MET A 750 -34.40 28.29 -13.08
CA MET A 750 -33.54 27.25 -13.65
C MET A 750 -33.82 26.98 -15.13
N GLU A 751 -35.03 27.21 -15.64
CA GLU A 751 -35.31 27.12 -17.08
C GLU A 751 -34.78 28.33 -17.85
N LYS A 752 -34.82 29.54 -17.25
CA LYS A 752 -34.08 30.71 -17.77
C LYS A 752 -32.58 30.44 -17.80
N MET A 753 -31.98 30.00 -16.69
CA MET A 753 -30.56 29.64 -16.65
C MET A 753 -30.21 28.53 -17.65
N ARG A 754 -31.06 27.51 -17.84
CA ARG A 754 -30.88 26.50 -18.90
C ARG A 754 -31.04 27.09 -20.31
N GLY A 755 -31.85 28.13 -20.49
CA GLY A 755 -31.97 28.88 -21.74
C GLY A 755 -30.72 29.72 -22.03
N GLU A 756 -30.21 30.43 -21.03
CA GLU A 756 -28.98 31.21 -21.08
C GLU A 756 -27.76 30.31 -21.30
N ILE A 757 -27.67 29.16 -20.63
CA ILE A 757 -26.63 28.14 -20.89
C ILE A 757 -26.75 27.61 -22.33
N ARG A 758 -27.95 27.28 -22.82
CA ARG A 758 -28.14 26.88 -24.24
C ARG A 758 -27.72 27.98 -25.22
N HIS A 759 -28.00 29.25 -24.91
CA HIS A 759 -27.56 30.40 -25.72
C HIS A 759 -26.05 30.53 -25.73
N LEU A 760 -25.41 30.46 -24.56
CA LEU A 760 -23.96 30.51 -24.38
C LEU A 760 -23.26 29.30 -24.99
N ASP A 761 -23.87 28.12 -24.99
CA ASP A 761 -23.39 26.93 -25.68
C ASP A 761 -23.48 27.11 -27.20
N ASP A 762 -24.60 27.62 -27.73
CA ASP A 762 -24.75 27.97 -29.15
C ASP A 762 -23.75 29.06 -29.57
N GLU A 763 -23.46 30.04 -28.72
CA GLU A 763 -22.43 31.05 -28.95
C GLU A 763 -21.02 30.49 -28.87
N ASN A 764 -20.70 29.65 -27.88
CA ASN A 764 -19.45 28.91 -27.82
C ASN A 764 -19.29 27.99 -29.03
N LEU A 765 -20.37 27.41 -29.56
CA LEU A 765 -20.35 26.55 -30.75
C LEU A 765 -20.19 27.38 -32.03
N LYS A 766 -20.74 28.60 -32.11
CA LYS A 766 -20.42 29.58 -33.18
C LYS A 766 -18.95 30.02 -33.10
N LEU A 767 -18.45 30.34 -31.90
CA LEU A 767 -17.07 30.74 -31.66
C LEU A 767 -16.08 29.62 -31.96
N ARG A 768 -16.32 28.38 -31.51
CA ARG A 768 -15.53 27.19 -31.87
C ARG A 768 -15.48 27.02 -33.38
N ARG A 769 -16.63 26.99 -34.07
CA ARG A 769 -16.66 26.94 -35.54
C ARG A 769 -15.94 28.13 -36.22
N ASN A 770 -15.82 29.29 -35.57
CA ASN A 770 -15.01 30.41 -36.07
C ASN A 770 -13.51 30.16 -35.83
N PHE A 771 -13.12 29.71 -34.64
CA PHE A 771 -11.74 29.30 -34.33
C PHE A 771 -11.27 28.15 -35.23
N ASP A 772 -12.11 27.14 -35.46
CA ASP A 772 -11.81 26.01 -36.35
C ASP A 772 -11.63 26.48 -37.80
N ARG A 773 -12.43 27.46 -38.27
CA ARG A 773 -12.26 28.09 -39.59
C ARG A 773 -10.98 28.95 -39.68
N ILE A 774 -10.65 29.71 -38.62
CA ILE A 774 -9.40 30.50 -38.54
C ILE A 774 -8.19 29.55 -38.50
N ARG A 775 -8.29 28.47 -37.73
CA ARG A 775 -7.27 27.43 -37.61
C ARG A 775 -7.03 26.70 -38.94
N ALA A 776 -8.10 26.25 -39.60
CA ALA A 776 -8.00 25.66 -40.93
C ALA A 776 -7.38 26.65 -41.94
N GLY A 777 -7.71 27.94 -41.85
CA GLY A 777 -7.05 28.98 -42.64
C GLY A 777 -5.55 29.15 -42.32
N PHE A 778 -5.13 29.05 -41.07
CA PHE A 778 -3.71 29.03 -40.69
C PHE A 778 -3.01 27.73 -41.11
N GLU A 779 -3.68 26.59 -41.08
CA GLU A 779 -3.16 25.29 -41.51
C GLU A 779 -3.01 25.25 -43.06
N GLU A 780 -3.98 25.78 -43.81
CA GLU A 780 -3.88 26.02 -45.26
C GLU A 780 -2.77 27.03 -45.59
N GLN A 781 -2.66 28.13 -44.83
CA GLN A 781 -1.59 29.11 -44.98
C GLN A 781 -0.21 28.53 -44.62
N ALA A 782 -0.12 27.60 -43.67
CA ALA A 782 1.10 26.87 -43.35
C ALA A 782 1.50 25.91 -44.47
N GLN A 783 0.55 25.17 -45.05
CA GLN A 783 0.78 24.33 -46.24
C GLN A 783 1.23 25.17 -47.45
N LEU A 784 0.67 26.36 -47.64
CA LEU A 784 1.11 27.30 -48.69
C LEU A 784 2.52 27.85 -48.44
N VAL A 785 2.91 28.05 -47.17
CA VAL A 785 4.29 28.37 -46.80
C VAL A 785 5.20 27.17 -47.04
N GLU A 786 4.83 25.96 -46.64
CA GLU A 786 5.62 24.74 -46.87
C GLU A 786 5.82 24.44 -48.37
N VAL A 787 4.80 24.64 -49.21
CA VAL A 787 4.93 24.57 -50.68
C VAL A 787 5.83 25.71 -51.21
N GLY A 788 5.78 26.88 -50.58
CA GLY A 788 6.68 28.01 -50.85
C GLY A 788 8.14 27.71 -50.52
N ASP A 789 8.40 27.15 -49.34
CA ASP A 789 9.73 26.81 -48.83
C ASP A 789 10.32 25.60 -49.57
N ASN A 790 9.51 24.60 -49.92
CA ASN A 790 9.92 23.52 -50.83
C ASN A 790 10.30 24.06 -52.22
N ARG A 791 9.52 25.01 -52.75
CA ARG A 791 9.86 25.71 -54.01
C ARG A 791 11.12 26.57 -53.87
N SER A 792 11.32 27.23 -52.73
CA SER A 792 12.54 27.99 -52.43
C SER A 792 13.74 27.07 -52.39
N SER A 793 13.68 25.96 -51.65
CA SER A 793 14.76 24.98 -51.56
C SER A 793 15.09 24.33 -52.91
N VAL A 794 14.10 24.13 -53.79
CA VAL A 794 14.34 23.71 -55.18
C VAL A 794 15.08 24.82 -55.96
N LEU A 795 14.64 26.06 -55.88
CA LEU A 795 15.28 27.20 -56.55
C LEU A 795 16.69 27.48 -56.01
N GLU A 796 16.91 27.37 -54.70
CA GLU A 796 18.23 27.44 -54.02
C GLU A 796 19.14 26.32 -54.51
N LYS A 797 18.65 25.08 -54.62
CA LYS A 797 19.42 23.97 -55.21
C LYS A 797 19.68 24.15 -56.71
N HIS A 798 18.90 24.95 -57.42
CA HIS A 798 19.23 25.35 -58.80
C HIS A 798 20.23 26.51 -58.82
N LEU A 799 20.11 27.47 -57.91
CA LEU A 799 21.04 28.59 -57.74
C LEU A 799 22.43 28.07 -57.34
N GLN A 800 22.56 27.24 -56.30
CA GLN A 800 23.82 26.61 -55.88
C GLN A 800 24.48 25.81 -57.00
N ARG A 801 23.71 25.11 -57.85
CA ARG A 801 24.26 24.43 -59.03
C ARG A 801 24.75 25.41 -60.09
N ALA A 802 24.03 26.52 -60.30
CA ALA A 802 24.46 27.58 -61.21
C ALA A 802 25.68 28.35 -60.66
N GLU A 803 25.75 28.58 -59.36
CA GLU A 803 26.90 29.18 -58.66
C GLU A 803 28.11 28.26 -58.72
N LEU A 804 27.96 26.96 -58.49
CA LEU A 804 29.04 25.98 -58.66
C LEU A 804 29.48 25.85 -60.12
N ALA A 805 28.56 25.93 -61.09
CA ALA A 805 28.90 25.95 -62.52
C ALA A 805 29.57 27.27 -62.93
N ILE A 806 29.18 28.41 -62.34
CA ILE A 806 29.87 29.70 -62.52
C ILE A 806 31.23 29.69 -61.82
N GLN A 807 31.37 29.03 -60.68
CA GLN A 807 32.66 28.85 -60.01
C GLN A 807 33.57 27.92 -60.80
N SER A 808 33.07 26.80 -61.35
CA SER A 808 33.87 25.93 -62.22
C SER A 808 34.26 26.69 -63.49
N LEU A 809 33.30 27.33 -64.18
CA LEU A 809 33.60 28.17 -65.34
C LEU A 809 34.55 29.32 -65.02
N ARG A 810 34.54 29.88 -63.79
CA ARG A 810 35.54 30.85 -63.34
C ARG A 810 36.89 30.22 -63.05
N THR A 811 36.97 29.04 -62.44
CA THR A 811 38.26 28.34 -62.26
C THR A 811 38.83 27.86 -63.59
N ASP A 812 37.96 27.52 -64.54
CA ASP A 812 38.30 27.14 -65.91
C ASP A 812 38.76 28.38 -66.68
N HIS A 813 38.01 29.50 -66.67
CA HIS A 813 38.49 30.78 -67.20
C HIS A 813 39.77 31.26 -66.50
N ASP A 814 39.95 31.04 -65.20
CA ASP A 814 41.19 31.37 -64.50
C ASP A 814 42.32 30.39 -64.87
N ASN A 815 42.02 29.14 -65.23
CA ASN A 815 42.99 28.14 -65.70
C ASN A 815 43.38 28.39 -67.16
N ASP A 816 42.44 28.88 -67.97
CA ASP A 816 42.59 29.31 -69.35
C ASP A 816 43.26 30.68 -69.41
N VAL A 817 42.96 31.61 -68.49
CA VAL A 817 43.71 32.87 -68.33
C VAL A 817 45.07 32.61 -67.71
N ARG A 818 45.25 31.66 -66.79
CA ARG A 818 46.60 31.14 -66.45
C ARG A 818 47.21 30.35 -67.59
N GLY A 819 46.41 29.83 -68.53
CA GLY A 819 46.80 29.11 -69.74
C GLY A 819 47.42 30.08 -70.70
N VAL A 820 46.60 30.99 -71.24
CA VAL A 820 46.96 32.20 -71.96
C VAL A 820 48.06 33.01 -71.28
N VAL A 821 48.08 33.20 -69.95
CA VAL A 821 49.22 33.89 -69.28
C VAL A 821 50.48 33.05 -69.30
N ARG A 822 50.45 31.72 -69.13
CA ARG A 822 51.65 30.89 -69.35
C ARG A 822 52.04 30.79 -70.82
N GLU A 823 51.06 30.81 -71.72
CA GLU A 823 51.24 30.89 -73.16
C GLU A 823 51.66 32.30 -73.58
N VAL A 824 51.48 33.34 -72.76
CA VAL A 824 51.94 34.73 -72.92
C VAL A 824 53.17 35.02 -72.05
N ASP A 825 53.60 34.11 -71.18
CA ASP A 825 54.93 34.09 -70.57
C ASP A 825 55.90 33.31 -71.49
N VAL A 826 55.43 32.17 -72.03
CA VAL A 826 56.08 31.44 -73.13
C VAL A 826 56.03 32.27 -74.39
N LEU A 827 54.86 32.83 -74.76
CA LEU A 827 54.83 33.79 -75.84
C LEU A 827 55.58 35.03 -75.46
N VAL A 828 55.66 35.67 -74.27
CA VAL A 828 56.59 36.82 -74.07
C VAL A 828 58.06 36.41 -74.18
N GLY A 829 58.40 35.15 -73.91
CA GLY A 829 59.66 34.55 -74.35
C GLY A 829 59.88 34.53 -75.87
N LEU A 830 58.84 34.81 -76.67
CA LEU A 830 58.72 34.91 -78.13
C LEU A 830 58.06 36.25 -78.64
N VAL A 831 57.49 37.08 -77.74
CA VAL A 831 56.51 38.22 -77.85
C VAL A 831 57.00 39.44 -77.04
N THR A 832 58.20 39.32 -76.52
CA THR A 832 59.19 40.24 -77.06
C THR A 832 59.31 40.03 -78.62
N GLU A 833 58.23 39.89 -79.49
CA GLU A 833 57.23 40.82 -80.24
C GLU A 833 55.63 41.12 -80.00
N ASN A 834 54.54 40.42 -80.54
CA ASN A 834 53.16 40.99 -81.02
C ASN A 834 51.69 40.49 -80.50
N GLY A 835 50.47 41.06 -80.94
CA GLY A 835 49.00 40.65 -80.63
C GLY A 835 47.68 41.31 -81.33
N ASP A 836 46.38 41.04 -80.87
CA ASP A 836 44.97 41.71 -80.98
C ASP A 836 43.74 41.41 -82.00
N ASP A 837 42.38 41.39 -81.62
CA ASP A 837 41.02 41.55 -82.41
C ASP A 837 39.57 41.41 -81.63
N ASP A 838 38.33 41.83 -82.13
CA ASP A 838 36.87 41.63 -81.60
C ASP A 838 35.56 42.17 -82.42
N HIS A 839 34.27 41.63 -82.32
CA HIS A 839 32.87 42.33 -82.37
C HIS A 839 31.43 41.57 -82.45
N ALA A 840 30.23 42.26 -82.35
CA ALA A 840 28.74 41.83 -82.41
C ALA A 840 27.70 42.97 -82.87
N PRO A 841 26.28 43.09 -82.74
CA PRO A 841 24.99 42.33 -82.40
C PRO A 841 23.74 42.51 -83.46
N GLN A 842 22.36 42.69 -83.37
CA GLN A 842 21.12 42.79 -82.45
C GLN A 842 19.66 42.80 -83.20
N PRO A 843 18.40 42.62 -82.61
CA PRO A 843 17.02 42.54 -83.29
C PRO A 843 15.69 43.28 -82.73
N PHE A 844 14.45 43.19 -83.37
CA PHE A 844 13.08 43.84 -83.00
C PHE A 844 11.75 43.06 -83.48
N SER A 845 10.39 43.36 -83.49
CA SER A 845 9.38 44.53 -83.51
C SER A 845 7.81 44.20 -83.20
N ARG A 846 6.75 45.09 -83.40
CA ARG A 846 5.25 44.88 -83.05
C ARG A 846 4.11 45.84 -83.67
N SER A 847 2.76 45.65 -83.42
CA SER A 847 1.49 46.43 -83.85
C SER A 847 0.23 46.26 -82.86
N HIS A 848 -1.06 46.77 -82.89
CA HIS A 848 -2.15 47.29 -83.83
C HIS A 848 -3.41 48.01 -83.09
N GLY A 849 -4.59 48.44 -83.70
CA GLY A 849 -5.75 49.23 -83.04
C GLY A 849 -7.24 49.28 -83.64
N SER A 850 -8.24 50.09 -83.14
CA SER A 850 -9.73 50.12 -83.54
C SER A 850 -10.68 51.35 -83.07
N PRO A 851 -11.98 51.61 -83.56
CA PRO A 851 -12.78 52.90 -83.46
C PRO A 851 -14.29 53.01 -82.85
N ASP A 852 -15.31 53.64 -83.53
CA ASP A 852 -16.25 54.74 -83.04
C ASP A 852 -17.56 54.55 -82.20
N ALA A 853 -18.63 53.89 -82.67
CA ALA A 853 -19.84 53.72 -81.82
C ALA A 853 -19.53 52.81 -80.61
N MET A 854 -18.53 51.94 -80.81
CA MET A 854 -17.72 51.39 -79.74
C MET A 854 -17.10 52.51 -78.89
N LEU A 855 -16.22 53.39 -79.38
CA LEU A 855 -15.63 54.50 -78.58
C LEU A 855 -16.62 55.27 -77.68
N ALA A 856 -17.86 55.57 -78.07
CA ALA A 856 -18.82 56.24 -77.19
C ALA A 856 -19.36 55.31 -76.07
N ASN A 857 -19.78 54.09 -76.43
CA ASN A 857 -20.27 53.09 -75.49
C ASN A 857 -19.14 52.61 -74.54
N LEU A 858 -17.95 52.41 -75.12
CA LEU A 858 -16.67 52.24 -74.45
C LEU A 858 -16.35 53.45 -73.59
N LYS A 859 -16.50 54.72 -73.98
CA LYS A 859 -16.14 55.87 -73.12
C LYS A 859 -16.97 55.90 -71.84
N ASN A 860 -18.27 55.63 -71.91
CA ASN A 860 -19.11 55.54 -70.70
C ASN A 860 -18.82 54.26 -69.89
N LYS A 861 -18.63 53.10 -70.55
CA LYS A 861 -18.20 51.87 -69.88
C LYS A 861 -16.79 51.98 -69.29
N LEU A 862 -15.87 52.70 -69.92
CA LEU A 862 -14.50 52.98 -69.49
C LEU A 862 -14.48 54.01 -68.37
N TYR A 863 -15.40 54.98 -68.33
CA TYR A 863 -15.54 55.85 -67.16
C TYR A 863 -16.08 55.08 -65.96
N TRP A 864 -17.10 54.23 -66.16
CA TRP A 864 -17.61 53.36 -65.09
C TRP A 864 -16.56 52.32 -64.66
N LEU A 865 -15.92 51.64 -65.60
CA LEU A 865 -14.81 50.71 -65.35
C LEU A 865 -13.59 51.42 -64.78
N GLN A 866 -13.28 52.68 -65.11
CA GLN A 866 -12.18 53.43 -64.49
C GLN A 866 -12.54 53.83 -63.06
N LYS A 867 -13.79 54.19 -62.78
CA LYS A 867 -14.26 54.47 -61.41
C LYS A 867 -14.33 53.20 -60.56
N GLU A 868 -14.79 52.09 -61.12
CA GLU A 868 -14.82 50.79 -60.43
C GLU A 868 -13.40 50.20 -60.34
N VAL A 869 -12.54 50.26 -61.36
CA VAL A 869 -11.12 49.87 -61.28
C VAL A 869 -10.37 50.76 -60.30
N ARG A 870 -10.67 52.05 -60.17
CA ARG A 870 -10.14 52.89 -59.07
C ARG A 870 -10.63 52.37 -57.72
N LYS A 871 -11.94 52.24 -57.50
CA LYS A 871 -12.52 51.69 -56.25
C LYS A 871 -11.99 50.29 -55.90
N GLN A 872 -11.77 49.43 -56.88
CA GLN A 872 -11.18 48.10 -56.76
C GLN A 872 -9.67 48.17 -56.54
N SER A 873 -8.97 49.15 -57.13
CA SER A 873 -7.53 49.39 -56.91
C SER A 873 -7.28 49.95 -55.51
N ASP A 874 -8.11 50.89 -55.04
CA ASP A 874 -8.09 51.48 -53.71
C ASP A 874 -8.47 50.41 -52.67
N GLY A 875 -9.49 49.61 -52.95
CA GLY A 875 -9.85 48.42 -52.17
C GLY A 875 -8.69 47.42 -52.10
N ARG A 876 -8.11 47.05 -53.24
CA ARG A 876 -6.90 46.20 -53.32
C ARG A 876 -5.66 46.87 -52.70
N SER A 877 -5.59 48.19 -52.61
CA SER A 877 -4.52 48.91 -51.92
C SER A 877 -4.69 48.76 -50.42
N ARG A 878 -5.89 49.05 -49.89
CA ARG A 878 -6.23 48.86 -48.47
C ARG A 878 -6.11 47.39 -48.04
N LEU A 879 -6.53 46.44 -48.88
CA LEU A 879 -6.29 45.01 -48.63
C LEU A 879 -4.79 44.65 -48.68
N ARG A 880 -4.00 45.22 -49.59
CA ARG A 880 -2.54 45.01 -49.61
C ARG A 880 -1.86 45.65 -48.40
N GLU A 881 -2.27 46.83 -47.98
CA GLU A 881 -1.78 47.48 -46.76
C GLU A 881 -2.15 46.67 -45.51
N ASN A 882 -3.38 46.19 -45.39
CA ASN A 882 -3.80 45.37 -44.24
C ASN A 882 -3.08 44.00 -44.26
N LEU A 883 -2.94 43.37 -45.42
CA LEU A 883 -2.14 42.15 -45.56
C LEU A 883 -0.66 42.40 -45.23
N ASN A 884 -0.12 43.57 -45.58
CA ASN A 884 1.24 43.96 -45.23
C ASN A 884 1.39 44.27 -43.73
N ARG A 885 0.42 44.94 -43.10
CA ARG A 885 0.37 45.16 -41.64
C ARG A 885 0.38 43.82 -40.89
N SER A 886 -0.53 42.91 -41.23
CA SER A 886 -0.55 41.57 -40.61
C SER A 886 0.63 40.68 -40.99
N ARG A 887 1.31 40.94 -42.12
CA ARG A 887 2.62 40.33 -42.41
C ARG A 887 3.73 40.92 -41.54
N SER A 888 3.77 42.23 -41.33
CA SER A 888 4.70 42.90 -40.42
C SER A 888 4.53 42.41 -38.99
N GLU A 889 3.29 42.41 -38.47
CA GLU A 889 2.91 41.85 -37.16
C GLU A 889 3.37 40.38 -37.02
N LEU A 890 3.17 39.55 -38.06
CA LEU A 890 3.64 38.16 -38.07
C LEU A 890 5.16 38.02 -38.21
N THR A 891 5.88 38.97 -38.84
CA THR A 891 7.35 38.97 -38.86
C THR A 891 7.94 39.46 -37.55
N GLU A 892 7.32 40.44 -36.90
CA GLU A 892 7.70 40.93 -35.56
C GLU A 892 7.51 39.81 -34.53
N LEU A 893 6.32 39.19 -34.45
CA LEU A 893 6.09 38.02 -33.59
C LEU A 893 7.04 36.84 -33.86
N ARG A 894 7.47 36.64 -35.11
CA ARG A 894 8.50 35.64 -35.48
C ARG A 894 9.91 36.07 -35.11
N GLN A 895 10.22 37.36 -35.07
CA GLN A 895 11.49 37.90 -34.59
C GLN A 895 11.56 37.85 -33.07
N ASP A 896 10.50 38.26 -32.37
CA ASP A 896 10.37 38.16 -30.90
C ASP A 896 10.53 36.70 -30.45
N TYR A 897 9.79 35.76 -31.04
CA TYR A 897 9.93 34.34 -30.73
C TYR A 897 11.35 33.79 -30.99
N ARG A 898 12.03 34.29 -32.03
CA ARG A 898 13.44 33.92 -32.32
C ARG A 898 14.40 34.55 -31.31
N ALA A 899 14.15 35.78 -30.86
CA ALA A 899 14.93 36.47 -29.85
C ALA A 899 14.77 35.78 -28.49
N ASP A 900 13.54 35.51 -28.04
CA ASP A 900 13.24 34.75 -26.83
C ASP A 900 13.95 33.39 -26.87
N LYS A 901 13.74 32.60 -27.95
CA LYS A 901 14.42 31.31 -28.15
C LYS A 901 15.95 31.44 -28.04
N TYR A 902 16.56 32.44 -28.69
CA TYR A 902 17.99 32.68 -28.60
C TYR A 902 18.44 33.11 -27.20
N THR A 903 17.63 33.87 -26.44
CA THR A 903 17.96 34.18 -25.04
C THR A 903 17.86 32.97 -24.12
N TYR A 904 16.97 32.01 -24.39
CA TYR A 904 16.90 30.75 -23.64
C TYR A 904 18.04 29.79 -24.03
N GLU A 905 18.37 29.67 -25.32
CA GLU A 905 19.52 28.88 -25.79
C GLU A 905 20.82 29.43 -25.20
N THR A 906 21.09 30.74 -25.30
CA THR A 906 22.27 31.36 -24.69
C THR A 906 22.23 31.42 -23.15
N GLN A 907 21.10 31.14 -22.49
CA GLN A 907 21.06 30.90 -21.04
C GLN A 907 21.46 29.45 -20.72
N LEU A 908 20.96 28.48 -21.50
CA LEU A 908 21.34 27.07 -21.39
C LEU A 908 22.83 26.89 -21.65
N ASP A 909 23.35 27.44 -22.76
CA ASP A 909 24.79 27.39 -23.12
C ASP A 909 25.68 27.88 -21.96
N ARG A 910 25.32 29.01 -21.34
CA ARG A 910 26.04 29.55 -20.17
C ARG A 910 25.94 28.65 -18.94
N THR A 911 24.80 28.01 -18.70
CA THR A 911 24.68 27.05 -17.59
C THR A 911 25.49 25.78 -17.85
N GLU A 912 25.57 25.31 -19.08
CA GLU A 912 26.46 24.20 -19.45
C GLU A 912 27.94 24.60 -19.37
N GLU A 913 28.30 25.82 -19.77
CA GLU A 913 29.66 26.35 -19.67
C GLU A 913 30.09 26.46 -18.19
N MET A 914 29.27 27.06 -17.32
CA MET A 914 29.52 27.07 -15.87
C MET A 914 29.61 25.65 -15.27
N LEU A 915 28.83 24.69 -15.76
CA LEU A 915 28.93 23.28 -15.31
C LEU A 915 30.21 22.60 -15.81
N ARG A 916 30.67 22.91 -17.03
CA ARG A 916 31.97 22.46 -17.57
C ARG A 916 33.12 23.07 -16.78
N ASP A 917 33.06 24.37 -16.47
CA ASP A 917 34.08 25.07 -15.69
C ASP A 917 34.17 24.52 -14.26
N LEU A 918 33.04 24.32 -13.57
CA LEU A 918 33.01 23.66 -12.26
C LEU A 918 33.52 22.20 -12.33
N GLN A 919 33.35 21.51 -13.45
CA GLN A 919 33.92 20.18 -13.66
C GLN A 919 35.44 20.24 -13.88
N TYR A 920 35.95 21.23 -14.61
CA TYR A 920 37.39 21.46 -14.78
C TYR A 920 38.06 21.91 -13.48
N GLU A 921 37.47 22.86 -12.74
CA GLU A 921 37.96 23.30 -11.43
C GLU A 921 38.00 22.11 -10.45
N LYS A 922 36.98 21.27 -10.43
CA LYS A 922 36.97 20.03 -9.62
C LYS A 922 38.06 19.04 -10.03
N GLN A 923 38.40 18.95 -11.32
CA GLN A 923 39.49 18.09 -11.81
C GLN A 923 40.87 18.69 -11.46
N ASP A 924 41.06 19.99 -11.65
CA ASP A 924 42.30 20.68 -11.30
C ASP A 924 42.56 20.66 -9.78
N LEU A 925 41.56 20.95 -8.95
CA LEU A 925 41.65 20.80 -7.49
C LEU A 925 41.97 19.35 -7.07
N HIS A 926 41.54 18.35 -7.84
CA HIS A 926 41.93 16.96 -7.58
C HIS A 926 43.40 16.70 -7.96
N LEU A 927 43.88 17.20 -9.10
CA LEU A 927 45.28 17.12 -9.52
C LEU A 927 46.20 17.87 -8.54
N GLN A 928 45.89 19.12 -8.20
CA GLN A 928 46.60 19.88 -7.17
C GLN A 928 46.63 19.16 -5.81
N ASN A 929 45.58 18.43 -5.44
CA ASN A 929 45.58 17.65 -4.20
C ASN A 929 46.48 16.41 -4.30
N LEU A 930 46.50 15.72 -5.44
CA LEU A 930 47.46 14.63 -5.71
C LEU A 930 48.91 15.14 -5.69
N GLU A 931 49.18 16.32 -6.26
CA GLU A 931 50.49 16.98 -6.20
C GLU A 931 50.87 17.37 -4.77
N ARG A 932 49.95 17.96 -4.00
CA ARG A 932 50.16 18.27 -2.57
C ARG A 932 50.43 17.00 -1.75
N VAL A 933 49.73 15.90 -2.01
CA VAL A 933 50.00 14.60 -1.40
C VAL A 933 51.38 14.06 -1.81
N HIS A 934 51.84 14.33 -3.04
CA HIS A 934 53.19 13.96 -3.47
C HIS A 934 54.29 14.84 -2.85
N THR A 935 54.07 16.16 -2.72
CA THR A 935 55.04 17.04 -2.04
C THR A 935 55.10 16.77 -0.55
N VAL A 936 53.96 16.51 0.11
CA VAL A 936 53.93 16.01 1.50
C VAL A 936 54.72 14.71 1.62
N LYS A 937 54.49 13.71 0.77
CA LYS A 937 55.28 12.45 0.77
C LYS A 937 56.77 12.63 0.45
N SER A 938 57.14 13.71 -0.23
CA SER A 938 58.55 14.06 -0.46
C SER A 938 59.18 14.76 0.74
N LEU A 939 58.40 15.58 1.47
CA LEU A 939 58.79 16.24 2.70
C LEU A 939 58.87 15.24 3.86
N GLU A 940 57.92 14.30 3.97
CA GLU A 940 57.96 13.15 4.88
C GLU A 940 59.29 12.39 4.71
N LYS A 941 59.64 11.99 3.49
CA LYS A 941 60.94 11.34 3.20
C LYS A 941 62.16 12.20 3.51
N GLN A 942 62.07 13.52 3.35
CA GLN A 942 63.16 14.42 3.73
C GLN A 942 63.30 14.53 5.26
N VAL A 943 62.18 14.51 6.00
CA VAL A 943 62.18 14.43 7.46
C VAL A 943 62.69 13.06 7.91
N ASP A 944 62.25 11.95 7.32
CA ASP A 944 62.75 10.59 7.60
C ASP A 944 64.28 10.52 7.41
N ASN A 945 64.79 11.07 6.31
CA ASN A 945 66.23 11.12 6.02
C ASN A 945 67.00 12.03 6.99
N MET A 946 66.44 13.19 7.38
CA MET A 946 67.05 14.07 8.39
C MET A 946 67.03 13.43 9.77
N GLU A 947 65.93 12.77 10.16
CA GLU A 947 65.86 12.00 11.39
C GLU A 947 66.84 10.83 11.37
N GLU A 948 67.00 10.13 10.24
CA GLU A 948 68.00 9.06 10.13
C GLU A 948 69.41 9.62 10.27
N HIS A 949 69.75 10.72 9.59
CA HIS A 949 71.03 11.41 9.74
C HIS A 949 71.25 11.94 11.17
N ILE A 950 70.19 12.38 11.86
CA ILE A 950 70.25 12.75 13.29
C ILE A 950 70.44 11.50 14.16
N ARG A 951 69.72 10.40 13.91
CA ARG A 951 69.85 9.10 14.61
C ARG A 951 71.22 8.46 14.36
N GLU A 952 71.87 8.70 13.23
CA GLU A 952 73.25 8.29 12.97
C GLU A 952 74.25 9.24 13.60
N GLY A 953 73.98 10.55 13.56
CA GLY A 953 74.75 11.56 14.31
C GLY A 953 74.78 11.27 15.81
N THR A 954 73.65 10.94 16.43
CA THR A 954 73.60 10.51 17.84
C THR A 954 74.35 9.21 18.03
N LYS A 955 74.15 8.16 17.22
CA LYS A 955 74.95 6.90 17.32
C LYS A 955 76.46 7.16 17.20
N ILE A 956 76.89 8.13 16.41
CA ILE A 956 78.31 8.51 16.28
C ILE A 956 78.78 9.29 17.53
N LEU A 957 77.93 10.15 18.09
CA LEU A 957 78.17 10.84 19.36
C LEU A 957 78.25 9.83 20.53
N ASP A 958 77.29 8.91 20.62
CA ASP A 958 77.22 7.82 21.61
C ASP A 958 78.49 6.96 21.52
N ARG A 959 78.87 6.48 20.33
CA ARG A 959 80.15 5.77 20.09
C ARG A 959 81.40 6.59 20.39
N SER A 960 81.28 7.91 20.51
CA SER A 960 82.40 8.80 20.89
C SER A 960 82.40 9.06 22.40
N ILE A 961 81.24 9.06 23.05
CA ILE A 961 81.07 9.06 24.51
C ILE A 961 81.50 7.71 25.11
N GLU A 962 81.15 6.58 24.47
CA GLU A 962 81.66 5.25 24.79
C GLU A 962 83.20 5.21 24.71
N ARG A 963 83.79 5.76 23.64
CA ARG A 963 85.25 5.89 23.49
C ARG A 963 85.91 6.95 24.39
N LEU A 964 85.11 7.70 25.17
CA LEU A 964 85.58 8.56 26.26
C LEU A 964 85.29 7.94 27.64
N SER A 965 84.76 6.70 27.70
CA SER A 965 84.35 6.02 28.93
C SER A 965 85.28 4.87 29.36
N GLU A 966 86.35 4.56 28.59
CA GLU A 966 87.41 3.62 28.99
C GLU A 966 88.73 4.37 29.28
N PRO A 967 89.28 4.28 30.52
CA PRO A 967 90.57 4.87 30.86
C PRO A 967 91.76 3.91 30.66
N ASP A 968 92.91 4.50 30.31
CA ASP A 968 94.28 3.98 30.43
C ASP A 968 94.68 2.66 29.72
N HIS A 969 95.31 2.76 28.53
CA HIS A 969 96.76 2.51 28.36
C HIS A 969 97.27 2.85 26.94
N LEU A 970 98.49 3.38 26.83
CA LEU A 970 99.21 3.70 25.57
C LEU A 970 100.38 2.72 25.35
N PRO A 971 100.83 2.50 24.08
CA PRO A 971 102.07 3.17 23.65
C PRO A 971 102.11 3.64 22.15
N PRO A 972 103.11 4.47 21.74
CA PRO A 972 103.17 5.16 20.43
C PRO A 972 104.40 4.75 19.56
N PRO A 973 104.73 5.45 18.44
CA PRO A 973 103.95 5.85 17.26
C PRO A 973 104.59 5.31 15.94
N PRO A 974 104.03 5.62 14.75
CA PRO A 974 104.85 6.46 13.84
C PRO A 974 104.08 7.51 13.02
N HIS A 975 104.80 8.56 12.63
CA HIS A 975 104.47 9.57 11.61
C HIS A 975 105.14 9.18 10.25
N PRO A 976 104.91 9.82 9.07
CA PRO A 976 104.36 11.18 8.90
C PRO A 976 103.45 11.48 7.67
N SER A 977 103.00 12.74 7.63
CA SER A 977 102.72 13.55 6.42
C SER A 977 101.59 13.15 5.45
N SER A 978 100.34 13.33 5.90
CA SER A 978 99.25 13.75 5.00
C SER A 978 99.42 15.24 4.63
N SER A 979 99.61 15.59 3.36
CA SER A 979 99.79 16.99 2.94
C SER A 979 99.23 17.30 1.53
N SER A 980 97.92 17.13 1.35
CA SER A 980 97.22 17.52 0.10
C SER A 980 95.72 17.88 0.24
N SER A 981 95.02 17.52 1.33
CA SER A 981 93.57 17.76 1.46
C SER A 981 93.17 19.23 1.69
N SER A 982 94.00 20.00 2.40
CA SER A 982 93.59 21.31 2.93
C SER A 982 93.28 22.38 1.87
N HIS A 983 93.91 22.33 0.68
CA HIS A 983 93.54 23.23 -0.41
C HIS A 983 92.15 22.94 -0.99
N SER A 984 91.77 21.66 -1.08
CA SER A 984 90.43 21.24 -1.53
C SER A 984 89.33 21.78 -0.61
N GLU A 985 89.58 21.80 0.70
CA GLU A 985 88.66 22.35 1.69
C GLU A 985 88.58 23.89 1.60
N PHE A 986 89.70 24.60 1.39
CA PHE A 986 89.66 26.05 1.20
C PHE A 986 88.98 26.49 -0.10
N ASP A 987 89.14 25.77 -1.22
CA ASP A 987 88.41 26.09 -2.45
C ASP A 987 86.92 25.73 -2.34
N ARG A 988 86.55 24.62 -1.67
CA ARG A 988 85.15 24.31 -1.35
C ARG A 988 84.50 25.38 -0.47
N LEU A 989 85.19 25.86 0.57
CA LEU A 989 84.71 26.98 1.39
C LEU A 989 84.54 28.25 0.56
N ARG A 990 85.48 28.54 -0.35
CA ARG A 990 85.41 29.70 -1.26
C ARG A 990 84.26 29.60 -2.26
N ASP A 991 83.91 28.41 -2.73
CA ASP A 991 82.75 28.20 -3.61
C ASP A 991 81.43 28.24 -2.83
N LEU A 992 81.38 27.69 -1.61
CA LEU A 992 80.22 27.85 -0.72
C LEU A 992 79.95 29.32 -0.38
N ASP A 993 80.97 30.16 -0.17
CA ASP A 993 80.77 31.58 0.09
C ASP A 993 80.31 32.36 -1.17
N LYS A 994 80.70 31.92 -2.39
CA LYS A 994 80.11 32.43 -3.64
C LYS A 994 78.65 32.00 -3.81
N GLU A 995 78.30 30.78 -3.45
CA GLU A 995 76.90 30.32 -3.47
C GLU A 995 76.06 31.06 -2.43
N ARG A 996 76.60 31.27 -1.23
CA ARG A 996 76.01 32.12 -0.19
C ARG A 996 75.73 33.52 -0.73
N GLN A 997 76.72 34.19 -1.32
CA GLN A 997 76.54 35.51 -1.95
C GLN A 997 75.47 35.51 -3.05
N ARG A 998 75.40 34.47 -3.90
CA ARG A 998 74.34 34.33 -4.92
C ARG A 998 72.95 34.12 -4.32
N ILE A 999 72.84 33.43 -3.19
CA ILE A 999 71.59 33.25 -2.43
C ILE A 999 71.20 34.55 -1.75
N GLU A 1000 72.17 35.26 -1.16
CA GLU A 1000 72.01 36.57 -0.50
C GLU A 1000 71.56 37.65 -1.51
N GLU A 1001 72.14 37.66 -2.72
CA GLU A 1001 71.67 38.46 -3.86
C GLU A 1001 70.24 38.10 -4.28
N LYS A 1002 69.93 36.81 -4.46
CA LYS A 1002 68.57 36.36 -4.83
C LYS A 1002 67.55 36.76 -3.75
N TYR A 1003 67.91 36.60 -2.47
CA TYR A 1003 67.08 36.96 -1.34
C TYR A 1003 66.84 38.47 -1.28
N ASN A 1004 67.87 39.29 -1.50
CA ASN A 1004 67.74 40.75 -1.59
C ASN A 1004 66.87 41.20 -2.79
N ARG A 1005 66.98 40.52 -3.94
CA ARG A 1005 66.07 40.74 -5.09
C ARG A 1005 64.63 40.35 -4.74
N TYR A 1006 64.42 39.21 -4.08
CA TYR A 1006 63.09 38.80 -3.59
C TYR A 1006 62.52 39.81 -2.58
N GLN A 1007 63.29 40.23 -1.57
CA GLN A 1007 62.87 41.28 -0.63
C GLN A 1007 62.54 42.59 -1.37
N SER A 1008 63.31 42.99 -2.38
CA SER A 1008 63.02 44.17 -3.19
C SER A 1008 61.69 44.03 -3.97
N THR A 1009 61.43 42.88 -4.61
CA THR A 1009 60.14 42.64 -5.27
C THR A 1009 58.97 42.55 -4.28
N VAL A 1010 59.18 41.98 -3.09
CA VAL A 1010 58.16 41.93 -2.03
C VAL A 1010 57.90 43.32 -1.46
N ALA A 1011 58.92 44.17 -1.33
CA ALA A 1011 58.76 45.58 -0.94
C ALA A 1011 58.02 46.39 -2.01
N GLN A 1012 58.31 46.18 -3.30
CA GLN A 1012 57.56 46.78 -4.41
C GLN A 1012 56.09 46.33 -4.42
N LEU A 1013 55.82 45.04 -4.17
CA LEU A 1013 54.45 44.52 -4.05
C LEU A 1013 53.71 45.05 -2.81
N HIS A 1014 54.41 45.26 -1.68
CA HIS A 1014 53.82 45.94 -0.52
C HIS A 1014 53.56 47.42 -0.80
N GLN A 1015 54.47 48.12 -1.47
CA GLN A 1015 54.27 49.51 -1.90
C GLN A 1015 53.06 49.62 -2.83
N GLN A 1016 52.95 48.77 -3.86
CA GLN A 1016 51.79 48.73 -4.76
C GLN A 1016 50.49 48.37 -4.01
N LEU A 1017 50.56 47.48 -3.01
CA LEU A 1017 49.43 47.12 -2.17
C LEU A 1017 48.99 48.31 -1.29
N ASP A 1018 49.93 49.08 -0.73
CA ASP A 1018 49.63 50.25 0.11
C ASP A 1018 49.16 51.45 -0.73
N GLU A 1019 49.77 51.70 -1.89
CA GLU A 1019 49.25 52.63 -2.91
C GLU A 1019 47.82 52.25 -3.35
N SER A 1020 47.51 50.95 -3.47
CA SER A 1020 46.15 50.50 -3.76
C SER A 1020 45.17 50.69 -2.59
N LYS A 1021 45.63 50.61 -1.33
CA LYS A 1021 44.81 50.91 -0.14
C LYS A 1021 44.51 52.41 -0.04
N ASP A 1022 45.50 53.26 -0.31
CA ASP A 1022 45.30 54.72 -0.32
C ASP A 1022 44.34 55.16 -1.43
N LEU A 1023 44.39 54.51 -2.60
CA LEU A 1023 43.38 54.66 -3.67
C LEU A 1023 41.96 54.21 -3.26
N ILE A 1024 41.84 53.28 -2.31
CA ILE A 1024 40.56 52.80 -1.75
C ILE A 1024 40.08 53.69 -0.57
N SER A 1025 40.95 54.53 -0.01
CA SER A 1025 40.70 55.32 1.21
C SER A 1025 39.96 56.66 0.96
N SER A 1026 39.78 57.09 -0.30
CA SER A 1026 39.19 58.39 -0.65
C SER A 1026 37.69 58.33 -1.04
N PRO A 1027 36.81 59.16 -0.44
CA PRO A 1027 35.35 59.07 -0.65
C PRO A 1027 34.83 59.68 -1.98
N PRO A 1028 33.61 59.31 -2.43
CA PRO A 1028 33.26 59.33 -3.87
C PRO A 1028 32.44 60.53 -4.36
N LEU A 1029 32.66 60.98 -5.61
CA LEU A 1029 31.79 61.94 -6.30
C LEU A 1029 31.56 61.67 -7.81
N ARG A 1030 30.30 61.33 -8.12
CA ARG A 1030 29.44 61.82 -9.22
C ARG A 1030 29.96 61.97 -10.67
N ARG A 1031 29.14 61.39 -11.57
CA ARG A 1031 28.77 61.89 -12.94
C ARG A 1031 29.84 61.73 -14.04
N GLU A 1032 29.50 61.77 -15.34
CA GLU A 1032 28.22 62.12 -15.99
C GLU A 1032 27.80 61.16 -17.14
N ARG A 1033 26.71 61.48 -17.84
CA ARG A 1033 26.12 60.67 -18.93
C ARG A 1033 26.63 61.09 -20.31
N SER A 1034 26.77 60.12 -21.22
CA SER A 1034 26.73 60.35 -22.68
C SER A 1034 25.89 59.29 -23.39
N ARG A 1035 25.05 59.70 -24.36
CA ARG A 1035 24.28 58.83 -25.26
C ARG A 1035 24.54 59.23 -26.71
N SER A 1036 25.00 58.29 -27.54
CA SER A 1036 24.64 58.17 -28.97
C SER A 1036 25.02 56.74 -29.40
N ALA A 1037 24.22 55.90 -30.05
CA ALA A 1037 23.11 56.03 -30.99
C ALA A 1037 23.54 56.29 -32.46
N ARG A 1038 23.00 55.44 -33.36
CA ARG A 1038 23.30 55.28 -34.79
C ARG A 1038 24.68 54.62 -35.09
N GLY A 1039 24.77 53.68 -36.03
CA GLY A 1039 23.68 53.06 -36.80
C GLY A 1039 24.14 51.97 -37.77
N LEU A 1040 23.15 51.19 -38.23
CA LEU A 1040 23.15 50.19 -39.31
C LEU A 1040 24.27 50.32 -40.36
N ASP A 1041 24.95 49.20 -40.65
CA ASP A 1041 24.71 48.48 -41.91
C ASP A 1041 25.16 47.01 -41.84
N HIS A 1042 24.38 46.13 -42.47
CA HIS A 1042 24.47 44.66 -42.54
C HIS A 1042 24.18 43.90 -41.23
#